data_AF-A0A0F5JC79-F1
#
_entry.id   AF-A0A0F5JC79-F1
#
_cell.length_a   1.000
_cell.length_b   1.000
_cell.length_c   1.000
_cell.angle_alpha   90.00
_cell.angle_beta   90.00
_cell.angle_gamma   90.00
#
_symmetry.space_group_name_H-M   'P 1'
#
loop_
_entity.id
_entity.type
_entity.pdbx_description
1 polymer ?
#
loop_
_entity_poly.entity_id
_entity_poly.type
_entity_poly.pdbx_seq_one_letter_code
_entity_poly.pdbx_strand_id
1 'polypeptide(L)'
;MNKKFSTLLVGALLTTSLGAFAQGTTAVHTNKNEIGHGITLRPTATASAAVGSDITRFDADKLYQLTDADGKVLIQTRNYTTGELNMKLVEVADAPINASLWSVKVNDDNASGISFTLINKETNLELVYSHVNATLFDVATKTSDQDLPTSILEGCLTDWTWYTTDNQGNTPFAYKPVYSYFANRDSVVVLQKNDNNEIIAAKYSHDIAQTHVQAITDAVQLKPVLAGGIILTADDLNRMVDIQYDGTFGIVSAVTPNTASPLLTEKFTAVELNATDFPVVSTATATEAVRDQLGLSDTPGADALVAEEFVYLKNAKGEVLSVGTEFYSSLSKELPLVLLEDAPTRVAIPDGTNLTAGTWEARSLFRFTYYPSNDSLFIEPMNALPKNPASSLWQNPDFAFNSVYNDLTKLHTSAAATPGAGLHTAENGQVAVRIAYLTEGKAVITAKNTETDGGIELPGSLQTKFTFKDRKFDYLTRAKVDQGLYFIKDVATGKNVVDNFIGRLMLDAATTAQDYNDMPATMWVVKTTGCGDVPTVAVYNREYADEVFEGQLYTDATGTYFINKNYDSFRQKELLNEDTYTFTAVEDNEAKTSVRHGYKYLNSDDLLYTKYYLNYNLFANQELYLNVTEDKSFAPTPGQATTYELIEAKDVPVEDEEAIDVPFGYGAEIGLPQLARTAYVLKVSDKNLIDNDKVYVYLVSPQGKTPYYKAMTKAQAEDNAADNPKLGVFYLKADQVKGDEICYVLVDINSGAVLETSNGWMQAHCEDGVGEMSYLPLNNVATERASAFAVIKDDRPLYMDLGEIGKNINIFRARGTGSEFLFEDSNNQSNAPQVVKDFGYLGMTAEKIQPVGKESTKALYADYVLSSSDRMPQYLFVVRPDSVKDGKWCNTHGYNPNCEHEVDYNGYLAGSFLINLTDSVKSSTNMLNNPDVYKWQSYTRLGFVEGVHQVDADGEFLYILKDGKKLADLRTKDGVLDPRDLYNEAIFEKKPVDGLHKNYAFSLRYTDDDHKDFLLESNLDGVSHVASFKGAWVKIHNGVPVLAEYTVDNGNHADDDQKMQELINQAQIFNLEDTEDFATSNEGVSTSTVSVIAGEGKITIQNAAGKTVTVSNILGQTVTVQTLNSDNVTFSAPAGIVVVAVDGESAVKAIVK
;
A
#
# COMPACT_ATOMS: atom_id res chain seq x y z
N MET A 1 -62.76 10.57 56.57
CA MET A 1 -62.94 11.03 55.18
C MET A 1 -61.67 11.74 54.74
N ASN A 2 -61.10 11.28 53.63
CA ASN A 2 -59.67 11.32 53.31
C ASN A 2 -59.11 12.69 52.94
N LYS A 3 -58.04 13.09 53.63
CA LYS A 3 -57.02 14.06 53.21
C LYS A 3 -55.64 13.40 53.35
N LYS A 4 -55.34 12.47 52.45
CA LYS A 4 -54.03 11.83 52.27
C LYS A 4 -53.88 11.52 50.78
N PHE A 5 -53.46 12.48 49.96
CA PHE A 5 -53.12 12.21 48.55
C PHE A 5 -52.18 13.25 47.89
N SER A 6 -51.85 14.39 48.52
CA SER A 6 -51.12 15.47 47.83
C SER A 6 -49.62 15.60 48.14
N THR A 7 -49.04 14.79 49.03
CA THR A 7 -47.59 14.87 49.35
C THR A 7 -46.78 13.71 48.76
N LEU A 8 -47.43 12.66 48.26
CA LEU A 8 -46.75 11.51 47.64
C LEU A 8 -46.41 11.74 46.15
N LEU A 9 -46.92 12.82 45.53
CA LEU A 9 -46.70 13.10 44.11
C LEU A 9 -45.52 14.04 43.83
N VAL A 10 -44.99 14.76 44.84
CA VAL A 10 -43.85 15.66 44.61
C VAL A 10 -42.51 14.91 44.71
N GLY A 11 -42.43 13.86 45.54
CA GLY A 11 -41.25 12.98 45.61
C GLY A 11 -41.13 11.95 44.49
N ALA A 12 -42.19 11.71 43.72
CA ALA A 12 -42.18 10.81 42.55
C ALA A 12 -42.08 11.58 41.22
N LEU A 13 -42.34 12.90 41.20
CA LEU A 13 -42.24 13.70 39.98
C LEU A 13 -40.81 14.12 39.61
N LEU A 14 -39.86 14.06 40.54
CA LEU A 14 -38.43 14.27 40.25
C LEU A 14 -37.75 13.05 39.64
N THR A 15 -38.39 11.88 39.69
CA THR A 15 -37.90 10.64 39.04
C THR A 15 -38.55 10.37 37.68
N THR A 16 -39.45 11.25 37.19
CA THR A 16 -40.18 11.02 35.92
C THR A 16 -40.24 12.23 34.99
N SER A 17 -39.37 13.23 35.12
CA SER A 17 -39.17 14.23 34.05
C SER A 17 -38.35 13.66 32.88
N LEU A 18 -38.74 12.48 32.41
CA LEU A 18 -38.32 11.92 31.12
C LEU A 18 -39.41 12.28 30.11
N GLY A 19 -39.47 13.55 29.74
CA GLY A 19 -40.39 14.07 28.75
C GLY A 19 -39.65 15.01 27.80
N ALA A 20 -39.40 14.53 26.58
CA ALA A 20 -38.80 15.21 25.42
C ALA A 20 -37.26 15.23 25.29
N PHE A 21 -36.53 14.19 25.74
CA PHE A 21 -35.09 14.01 25.48
C PHE A 21 -34.77 12.90 24.45
N ALA A 22 -35.57 12.78 23.39
CA ALA A 22 -35.55 11.61 22.51
C ALA A 22 -34.45 11.61 21.42
N GLN A 23 -33.67 12.67 21.23
CA GLN A 23 -32.53 12.70 20.29
C GLN A 23 -31.46 13.69 20.80
N GLY A 24 -30.25 13.22 21.17
CA GLY A 24 -29.05 14.08 21.31
C GLY A 24 -28.41 14.22 22.71
N THR A 25 -27.20 13.67 22.85
CA THR A 25 -25.97 14.11 23.60
C THR A 25 -25.99 14.54 25.09
N THR A 26 -27.13 14.66 25.78
CA THR A 26 -27.16 15.10 27.21
C THR A 26 -28.08 14.28 28.12
N ALA A 27 -28.32 13.01 27.81
CA ALA A 27 -29.10 12.14 28.69
C ALA A 27 -28.29 11.75 29.95
N VAL A 28 -28.94 11.82 31.12
CA VAL A 28 -28.43 11.23 32.36
C VAL A 28 -28.51 9.71 32.24
N HIS A 29 -27.36 9.05 32.21
CA HIS A 29 -27.28 7.59 32.16
C HIS A 29 -26.87 7.03 33.51
N THR A 30 -27.76 6.20 34.08
CA THR A 30 -27.62 5.58 35.40
C THR A 30 -27.17 4.11 35.35
N ASN A 31 -27.17 3.50 34.17
CA ASN A 31 -26.80 2.09 33.96
C ASN A 31 -25.35 1.96 33.44
N LYS A 32 -24.76 0.76 33.56
CA LYS A 32 -23.53 0.41 32.85
C LYS A 32 -23.84 0.44 31.36
N ASN A 33 -23.42 1.50 30.69
CA ASN A 33 -23.56 1.63 29.27
C ASN A 33 -22.22 1.31 28.62
N GLU A 34 -22.25 0.30 27.75
CA GLU A 34 -21.23 0.05 26.76
C GLU A 34 -21.69 0.77 25.49
N ILE A 35 -20.95 1.77 25.08
CA ILE A 35 -21.11 2.40 23.76
C ILE A 35 -20.18 1.68 22.78
N GLY A 36 -20.24 2.00 21.48
CA GLY A 36 -19.41 1.37 20.43
C GLY A 36 -18.03 0.91 20.92
N HIS A 37 -17.66 -0.33 20.57
CA HIS A 37 -16.44 -1.03 21.03
C HIS A 37 -16.40 -1.44 22.52
N GLY A 38 -17.55 -1.57 23.20
CA GLY A 38 -17.59 -2.07 24.58
C GLY A 38 -17.04 -1.09 25.62
N ILE A 39 -16.90 0.19 25.25
CA ILE A 39 -16.35 1.23 26.12
C ILE A 39 -17.35 1.47 27.24
N THR A 40 -16.96 1.14 28.48
CA THR A 40 -17.78 1.39 29.66
C THR A 40 -17.73 2.87 30.00
N LEU A 41 -18.87 3.54 29.94
CA LEU A 41 -18.98 4.96 30.30
C LEU A 41 -19.14 5.17 31.80
N ARG A 42 -18.86 6.39 32.25
CA ARG A 42 -19.14 6.82 33.62
C ARG A 42 -20.62 7.15 33.79
N PRO A 43 -21.21 6.90 34.97
CA PRO A 43 -22.50 7.48 35.32
C PRO A 43 -22.46 9.01 35.25
N THR A 44 -23.50 9.61 34.71
CA THR A 44 -23.66 11.08 34.61
C THR A 44 -24.77 11.61 35.51
N ALA A 45 -25.18 10.81 36.51
CA ALA A 45 -26.35 11.07 37.35
C ALA A 45 -26.15 12.20 38.37
N THR A 46 -24.93 12.39 38.87
CA THR A 46 -24.65 13.49 39.80
C THR A 46 -24.39 14.77 39.02
N ALA A 47 -25.32 15.72 39.11
CA ALA A 47 -25.17 17.04 38.52
C ALA A 47 -24.42 18.01 39.45
N SER A 48 -23.96 19.12 38.91
CA SER A 48 -23.36 20.19 39.69
C SER A 48 -24.44 20.91 40.50
N ALA A 49 -24.15 21.28 41.75
CA ALA A 49 -25.14 21.96 42.59
C ALA A 49 -25.27 23.46 42.25
N ALA A 50 -24.13 24.14 42.12
CA ALA A 50 -24.05 25.57 41.83
C ALA A 50 -22.65 25.95 41.34
N VAL A 51 -22.55 27.13 40.71
CA VAL A 51 -21.27 27.77 40.44
C VAL A 51 -20.67 28.21 41.79
N GLY A 52 -19.47 27.74 42.10
CA GLY A 52 -18.78 28.05 43.35
C GLY A 52 -18.03 29.38 43.30
N SER A 53 -17.05 29.52 44.19
CA SER A 53 -16.31 30.77 44.37
C SER A 53 -15.37 31.09 43.19
N ASP A 54 -15.18 32.39 42.97
CA ASP A 54 -14.18 32.92 42.08
C ASP A 54 -12.75 32.53 42.53
N ILE A 55 -11.88 32.36 41.54
CA ILE A 55 -10.45 32.10 41.77
C ILE A 55 -9.60 33.30 41.34
N THR A 56 -8.45 33.47 42.00
CA THR A 56 -7.45 34.50 41.67
C THR A 56 -6.14 33.92 41.16
N ARG A 57 -5.96 32.59 41.25
CA ARG A 57 -4.83 31.86 40.69
C ARG A 57 -5.22 30.43 40.32
N PHE A 58 -4.50 29.83 39.38
CA PHE A 58 -4.58 28.39 39.11
C PHE A 58 -3.67 27.61 40.09
N ASP A 59 -4.18 26.51 40.63
CA ASP A 59 -3.46 25.57 41.49
C ASP A 59 -3.42 24.22 40.75
N ALA A 60 -2.25 23.59 40.67
CA ALA A 60 -2.04 22.38 39.85
C ALA A 60 -2.91 21.17 40.26
N ASP A 61 -3.29 21.08 41.53
CA ASP A 61 -4.05 19.94 42.08
C ASP A 61 -5.57 20.19 42.13
N LYS A 62 -6.07 21.25 41.51
CA LYS A 62 -7.49 21.61 41.52
C LYS A 62 -8.16 21.40 40.17
N LEU A 63 -9.45 21.10 40.24
CA LEU A 63 -10.35 21.04 39.10
C LEU A 63 -11.27 22.26 39.11
N TYR A 64 -11.58 22.77 37.92
CA TYR A 64 -12.35 24.00 37.73
C TYR A 64 -13.58 23.74 36.88
N GLN A 65 -14.64 24.50 37.13
CA GLN A 65 -15.68 24.70 36.12
C GLN A 65 -15.34 25.93 35.30
N LEU A 66 -15.72 25.94 34.03
CA LEU A 66 -15.53 27.07 33.12
C LEU A 66 -16.91 27.65 32.86
N THR A 67 -17.20 28.83 33.41
CA THR A 67 -18.54 29.43 33.36
C THR A 67 -18.61 30.63 32.45
N ASP A 68 -19.76 30.83 31.79
CA ASP A 68 -20.05 32.03 31.01
C ASP A 68 -20.77 33.11 31.85
N ALA A 69 -21.05 34.26 31.23
CA ALA A 69 -21.71 35.37 31.91
C ALA A 69 -23.17 35.09 32.32
N ASP A 70 -23.81 34.08 31.70
CA ASP A 70 -25.17 33.66 31.99
C ASP A 70 -25.24 32.63 33.14
N GLY A 71 -24.09 32.16 33.64
CA GLY A 71 -23.98 31.17 34.71
C GLY A 71 -24.02 29.72 34.24
N LYS A 72 -23.96 29.49 32.92
CA LYS A 72 -23.80 28.16 32.34
C LYS A 72 -22.36 27.71 32.51
N VAL A 73 -22.14 26.39 32.54
CA VAL A 73 -20.82 25.78 32.59
C VAL A 73 -20.54 24.98 31.33
N LEU A 74 -19.28 25.03 30.90
CA LEU A 74 -18.81 24.29 29.74
C LEU A 74 -18.62 22.81 30.10
N ILE A 75 -19.34 21.95 29.40
CA ILE A 75 -19.25 20.50 29.55
C ILE A 75 -18.73 19.85 28.28
N GLN A 76 -18.02 18.74 28.45
CA GLN A 76 -17.78 17.79 27.37
C GLN A 76 -19.01 16.88 27.25
N THR A 77 -19.62 16.84 26.07
CA THR A 77 -20.76 15.96 25.77
C THR A 77 -20.28 14.70 25.07
N ARG A 78 -21.09 13.65 25.17
CA ARG A 78 -20.81 12.36 24.52
C ARG A 78 -22.04 11.86 23.78
N ASN A 79 -21.82 11.39 22.55
CA ASN A 79 -22.80 10.60 21.83
C ASN A 79 -22.78 9.16 22.36
N TYR A 80 -23.93 8.68 22.85
CA TYR A 80 -24.01 7.34 23.46
C TYR A 80 -24.18 6.20 22.46
N THR A 81 -24.27 6.49 21.15
CA THR A 81 -24.24 5.48 20.10
C THR A 81 -22.81 5.28 19.61
N THR A 82 -22.17 6.37 19.16
CA THR A 82 -20.84 6.31 18.53
C THR A 82 -19.70 6.47 19.52
N GLY A 83 -19.92 7.25 20.59
CA GLY A 83 -18.88 7.70 21.51
C GLY A 83 -18.31 9.08 21.21
N GLU A 84 -18.80 9.75 20.16
CA GLU A 84 -18.34 11.06 19.70
C GLU A 84 -18.32 12.06 20.84
N LEU A 85 -17.27 12.89 20.89
CA LEU A 85 -17.04 13.84 21.96
C LEU A 85 -17.08 15.26 21.45
N ASN A 86 -18.03 16.05 21.96
CA ASN A 86 -18.25 17.44 21.58
C ASN A 86 -18.32 18.32 22.84
N MET A 87 -18.67 19.59 22.68
CA MET A 87 -18.69 20.56 23.77
C MET A 87 -20.00 21.35 23.80
N LYS A 88 -20.50 21.66 24.99
CA LYS A 88 -21.77 22.39 25.16
C LYS A 88 -21.76 23.27 26.42
N LEU A 89 -22.44 24.42 26.36
CA LEU A 89 -22.76 25.23 27.54
C LEU A 89 -24.11 24.80 28.10
N VAL A 90 -24.13 24.41 29.37
CA VAL A 90 -25.32 23.89 30.06
C VAL A 90 -25.53 24.63 31.37
N GLU A 91 -26.79 24.81 31.77
CA GLU A 91 -27.13 25.35 33.10
C GLU A 91 -26.45 24.52 34.18
N VAL A 92 -25.89 25.18 35.21
CA VAL A 92 -25.07 24.46 36.22
C VAL A 92 -25.84 23.33 36.90
N ALA A 93 -27.13 23.50 37.17
CA ALA A 93 -27.98 22.50 37.80
C ALA A 93 -28.21 21.25 36.92
N ASP A 94 -28.04 21.37 35.60
CA ASP A 94 -28.24 20.29 34.63
C ASP A 94 -26.89 19.70 34.15
N ALA A 95 -25.76 20.28 34.57
CA ALA A 95 -24.43 19.90 34.11
C ALA A 95 -23.90 18.70 34.90
N PRO A 96 -23.65 17.53 34.27
CA PRO A 96 -23.01 16.39 34.93
C PRO A 96 -21.65 16.80 35.49
N ILE A 97 -21.40 16.48 36.76
CA ILE A 97 -20.28 17.11 37.48
C ILE A 97 -18.93 16.84 36.81
N ASN A 98 -18.63 15.61 36.39
CA ASN A 98 -17.32 15.28 35.81
C ASN A 98 -17.14 15.79 34.39
N ALA A 99 -18.21 15.82 33.59
CA ALA A 99 -18.22 16.41 32.26
C ALA A 99 -17.90 17.91 32.30
N SER A 100 -18.26 18.59 33.40
CA SER A 100 -18.04 20.03 33.62
C SER A 100 -16.70 20.40 34.26
N LEU A 101 -15.94 19.42 34.75
CA LEU A 101 -14.70 19.66 35.50
C LEU A 101 -13.47 19.56 34.61
N TRP A 102 -12.61 20.56 34.72
CA TRP A 102 -11.41 20.73 33.92
C TRP A 102 -10.17 20.88 34.81
N SER A 103 -9.15 20.08 34.55
CA SER A 103 -7.78 20.40 34.97
C SER A 103 -7.23 21.44 34.01
N VAL A 104 -6.59 22.48 34.53
CA VAL A 104 -6.02 23.55 33.72
C VAL A 104 -4.51 23.56 33.93
N LYS A 105 -3.77 23.14 32.91
CA LYS A 105 -2.32 23.21 32.88
C LYS A 105 -1.90 24.54 32.24
N VAL A 106 -1.04 25.26 32.95
CA VAL A 106 -0.42 26.50 32.47
C VAL A 106 0.94 26.14 31.89
N ASN A 107 1.17 26.49 30.62
CA ASN A 107 2.44 26.26 29.93
C ASN A 107 3.14 27.61 29.72
N ASP A 108 4.37 27.73 30.23
CA ASP A 108 5.24 28.87 29.99
C ASP A 108 6.02 28.67 28.69
N ASP A 109 5.93 29.61 27.77
CA ASP A 109 6.78 29.67 26.58
C ASP A 109 7.56 30.99 26.57
N ASN A 110 8.89 30.86 26.50
CA ASN A 110 9.85 31.95 26.48
C ASN A 110 9.66 32.94 25.32
N ALA A 111 8.83 32.63 24.32
CA ALA A 111 8.56 33.49 23.17
C ALA A 111 7.16 34.17 23.17
N SER A 112 6.15 33.61 23.84
CA SER A 112 4.73 34.00 23.66
C SER A 112 3.97 34.42 24.93
N GLY A 113 4.55 34.24 26.11
CA GLY A 113 3.93 34.59 27.39
C GLY A 113 3.48 33.34 28.14
N ILE A 114 2.21 32.93 27.95
CA ILE A 114 1.59 31.78 28.62
C ILE A 114 0.51 31.17 27.70
N SER A 115 0.38 29.84 27.67
CA SER A 115 -0.76 29.11 27.09
C SER A 115 -1.41 28.16 28.09
N PHE A 116 -2.63 27.70 27.79
CA PHE A 116 -3.44 26.86 28.67
C PHE A 116 -3.84 25.58 27.95
N THR A 117 -3.59 24.43 28.57
CA THR A 117 -4.17 23.15 28.17
C THR A 117 -5.30 22.83 29.15
N LEU A 118 -6.51 22.61 28.63
CA LEU A 118 -7.68 22.26 29.44
C LEU A 118 -7.97 20.77 29.26
N ILE A 119 -7.99 20.01 30.35
CA ILE A 119 -8.14 18.54 30.31
C ILE A 119 -9.40 18.16 31.08
N ASN A 120 -10.32 17.46 30.43
CA ASN A 120 -11.59 17.11 31.05
C ASN A 120 -11.45 15.95 32.05
N LYS A 121 -12.12 16.02 33.21
CA LYS A 121 -12.04 14.98 34.26
C LYS A 121 -12.69 13.65 33.84
N GLU A 122 -13.76 13.69 33.06
CA GLU A 122 -14.50 12.49 32.63
C GLU A 122 -13.66 11.64 31.68
N THR A 123 -13.06 12.26 30.68
CA THR A 123 -12.43 11.55 29.55
C THR A 123 -10.90 11.59 29.57
N ASN A 124 -10.31 12.53 30.32
CA ASN A 124 -8.89 12.90 30.25
C ASN A 124 -8.43 13.32 28.84
N LEU A 125 -9.37 13.69 27.97
CA LEU A 125 -9.08 14.31 26.69
C LEU A 125 -8.87 15.81 26.90
N GLU A 126 -7.86 16.35 26.23
CA GLU A 126 -7.69 17.80 26.15
C GLU A 126 -8.86 18.44 25.38
N LEU A 127 -9.16 19.72 25.64
CA LEU A 127 -9.90 20.53 24.69
C LEU A 127 -9.06 20.62 23.42
N VAL A 128 -9.40 19.79 22.45
CA VAL A 128 -8.60 19.58 21.25
C VAL A 128 -9.46 19.76 20.01
N TYR A 129 -8.98 20.56 19.07
CA TYR A 129 -9.63 20.72 17.78
C TYR A 129 -8.67 20.50 16.62
N SER A 130 -9.22 20.02 15.52
CA SER A 130 -8.50 19.85 14.28
C SER A 130 -8.49 21.17 13.53
N HIS A 131 -7.29 21.62 13.17
CA HIS A 131 -7.05 22.85 12.45
C HIS A 131 -7.54 22.81 10.98
N VAL A 132 -7.76 21.59 10.44
CA VAL A 132 -8.32 21.34 9.11
C VAL A 132 -9.85 21.18 9.12
N ASN A 133 -10.43 20.68 10.20
CA ASN A 133 -11.88 20.46 10.31
C ASN A 133 -12.64 21.63 10.98
N ALA A 134 -11.92 22.67 11.42
CA ALA A 134 -12.52 23.90 11.95
C ALA A 134 -13.30 24.65 10.85
N THR A 135 -14.50 25.14 11.18
CA THR A 135 -15.40 25.82 10.24
C THR A 135 -14.81 27.16 9.81
N LEU A 136 -14.43 27.28 8.53
CA LEU A 136 -13.85 28.49 7.97
C LEU A 136 -14.90 29.58 7.72
N PHE A 137 -14.59 30.81 8.13
CA PHE A 137 -15.37 32.00 7.84
C PHE A 137 -14.50 33.13 7.26
N ASP A 138 -14.96 33.70 6.14
CA ASP A 138 -14.26 34.78 5.43
C ASP A 138 -14.58 36.19 5.95
N VAL A 139 -15.50 36.31 6.91
CA VAL A 139 -15.88 37.55 7.59
C VAL A 139 -16.24 37.24 9.04
N ALA A 140 -16.14 38.22 9.95
CA ALA A 140 -16.60 38.04 11.32
C ALA A 140 -18.09 37.69 11.35
N THR A 141 -18.42 36.49 11.84
CA THR A 141 -19.76 35.90 11.75
C THR A 141 -20.29 35.62 13.14
N LYS A 142 -21.57 35.99 13.37
CA LYS A 142 -22.33 35.56 14.53
C LYS A 142 -22.89 34.16 14.26
N THR A 143 -22.62 33.21 15.15
CA THR A 143 -22.98 31.79 14.98
C THR A 143 -24.06 31.35 15.97
N SER A 144 -24.25 32.11 17.05
CA SER A 144 -25.20 31.79 18.14
C SER A 144 -26.68 31.78 17.75
N ASP A 145 -27.03 32.14 16.52
CA ASP A 145 -28.37 32.04 15.94
C ASP A 145 -28.41 31.21 14.65
N GLN A 146 -27.37 30.42 14.38
CA GLN A 146 -27.25 29.56 13.22
C GLN A 146 -27.30 28.09 13.63
N ASP A 147 -28.01 27.29 12.83
CA ASP A 147 -28.01 25.83 12.89
C ASP A 147 -26.73 25.31 12.22
N LEU A 148 -25.62 25.37 12.96
CA LEU A 148 -24.31 24.89 12.54
C LEU A 148 -23.96 23.60 13.28
N PRO A 149 -23.32 22.63 12.58
CA PRO A 149 -22.86 21.41 13.23
C PRO A 149 -21.83 21.73 14.32
N THR A 150 -21.99 21.10 15.48
CA THR A 150 -21.00 21.19 16.56
C THR A 150 -19.67 20.55 16.14
N SER A 151 -18.56 21.09 16.64
CA SER A 151 -17.24 20.57 16.32
C SER A 151 -16.87 19.42 17.26
N ILE A 152 -16.30 18.37 16.64
CA ILE A 152 -15.82 17.16 17.33
C ILE A 152 -14.45 17.42 17.95
N LEU A 153 -14.22 16.87 19.13
CA LEU A 153 -12.94 16.92 19.83
C LEU A 153 -11.96 15.90 19.23
N GLU A 154 -11.09 16.39 18.35
CA GLU A 154 -10.04 15.61 17.68
C GLU A 154 -8.92 16.52 17.18
N GLY A 155 -7.84 15.95 16.63
CA GLY A 155 -6.75 16.73 16.04
C GLY A 155 -5.65 17.07 17.05
N CYS A 156 -5.02 18.25 16.89
CA CYS A 156 -3.76 18.54 17.59
C CYS A 156 -3.69 19.92 18.26
N LEU A 157 -4.69 20.77 18.09
CA LEU A 157 -4.69 22.09 18.71
C LEU A 157 -5.13 21.96 20.18
N THR A 158 -4.17 21.87 21.09
CA THR A 158 -4.41 21.67 22.54
C THR A 158 -4.00 22.87 23.39
N ASP A 159 -3.21 23.80 22.84
CA ASP A 159 -2.74 24.99 23.53
C ASP A 159 -3.63 26.19 23.21
N TRP A 160 -4.25 26.74 24.25
CA TRP A 160 -5.21 27.83 24.15
C TRP A 160 -4.67 29.11 24.77
N THR A 161 -4.88 30.22 24.08
CA THR A 161 -4.66 31.58 24.61
C THR A 161 -5.91 32.03 25.35
N TRP A 162 -5.74 32.51 26.59
CA TRP A 162 -6.87 32.95 27.43
C TRP A 162 -6.51 34.14 28.32
N TYR A 163 -5.56 33.95 29.23
CA TYR A 163 -4.99 35.00 30.10
C TYR A 163 -3.48 35.17 29.85
N THR A 164 -2.90 36.25 30.34
CA THR A 164 -1.45 36.51 30.23
C THR A 164 -0.67 36.20 31.51
N THR A 165 -1.36 35.74 32.56
CA THR A 165 -0.81 35.38 33.88
C THR A 165 -1.67 34.26 34.46
N ASP A 166 -1.05 33.37 35.24
CA ASP A 166 -1.71 32.33 36.03
C ASP A 166 -2.13 32.80 37.43
N ASN A 167 -1.70 33.99 37.82
CA ASN A 167 -1.94 34.59 39.13
C ASN A 167 -2.29 36.09 38.98
N GLN A 168 -3.48 36.46 39.45
CA GLN A 168 -4.03 37.82 39.45
C GLN A 168 -3.90 38.51 40.83
N GLY A 169 -3.17 37.91 41.77
CA GLY A 169 -3.06 38.38 43.14
C GLY A 169 -4.40 38.28 43.89
N ASN A 170 -5.01 39.43 44.19
CA ASN A 170 -6.25 39.52 44.97
C ASN A 170 -7.50 39.79 44.12
N THR A 171 -7.35 39.90 42.79
CA THR A 171 -8.48 40.14 41.88
C THR A 171 -8.92 38.85 41.21
N PRO A 172 -10.23 38.53 41.17
CA PRO A 172 -10.76 37.43 40.38
C PRO A 172 -10.41 37.54 38.90
N PHE A 173 -10.28 36.39 38.22
CA PHE A 173 -10.22 36.36 36.76
C PHE A 173 -11.50 36.94 36.14
N ALA A 174 -11.39 37.62 34.99
CA ALA A 174 -12.54 38.17 34.27
C ALA A 174 -12.98 37.21 33.14
N TYR A 175 -14.22 37.35 32.66
CA TYR A 175 -14.68 36.66 31.45
C TYR A 175 -13.82 37.06 30.25
N LYS A 176 -13.26 36.06 29.56
CA LYS A 176 -12.38 36.25 28.39
C LYS A 176 -12.63 35.16 27.34
N PRO A 177 -12.48 35.48 26.04
CA PRO A 177 -12.56 34.49 24.99
C PRO A 177 -11.39 33.50 25.09
N VAL A 178 -11.65 32.26 24.70
CA VAL A 178 -10.63 31.20 24.54
C VAL A 178 -10.41 30.96 23.05
N TYR A 179 -9.17 31.06 22.61
CA TYR A 179 -8.81 30.97 21.18
C TYR A 179 -7.36 30.48 21.02
N SER A 180 -6.97 30.07 19.82
CA SER A 180 -5.61 29.63 19.55
C SER A 180 -5.15 30.02 18.15
N TYR A 181 -3.91 30.49 18.05
CA TYR A 181 -3.29 30.84 16.77
C TYR A 181 -2.64 29.62 16.13
N PHE A 182 -2.68 29.56 14.81
CA PHE A 182 -1.91 28.59 14.04
C PHE A 182 -0.41 28.92 14.14
N ALA A 183 0.47 27.96 13.86
CA ALA A 183 1.93 28.12 13.99
C ALA A 183 2.49 29.37 13.26
N ASN A 184 1.95 29.69 12.08
CA ASN A 184 2.34 30.87 11.30
C ASN A 184 1.63 32.17 11.72
N ARG A 185 0.68 32.08 12.66
CA ARG A 185 -0.19 33.17 13.16
C ARG A 185 -1.01 33.90 12.09
N ASP A 186 -1.16 33.29 10.93
CA ASP A 186 -1.97 33.76 9.80
C ASP A 186 -3.47 33.51 10.00
N SER A 187 -3.82 32.50 10.81
CA SER A 187 -5.19 32.13 11.17
C SER A 187 -5.33 31.93 12.68
N VAL A 188 -6.58 31.95 13.15
CA VAL A 188 -6.97 31.72 14.54
C VAL A 188 -8.22 30.83 14.59
N VAL A 189 -8.26 29.93 15.57
CA VAL A 189 -9.48 29.20 15.97
C VAL A 189 -10.07 29.89 17.20
N VAL A 190 -11.36 30.21 17.15
CA VAL A 190 -12.12 30.84 18.24
C VAL A 190 -13.28 29.92 18.62
N LEU A 191 -13.50 29.73 19.92
CA LEU A 191 -14.68 29.02 20.39
C LEU A 191 -15.91 29.92 20.26
N GLN A 192 -16.90 29.48 19.51
CA GLN A 192 -18.22 30.11 19.42
C GLN A 192 -19.31 29.07 19.68
N LYS A 193 -20.56 29.51 19.86
CA LYS A 193 -21.70 28.60 20.04
C LYS A 193 -22.66 28.64 18.85
N ASN A 194 -23.35 27.53 18.59
CA ASN A 194 -24.51 27.47 17.69
C ASN A 194 -25.81 27.85 18.44
N ASP A 195 -26.94 27.80 17.74
CA ASP A 195 -28.28 28.07 18.29
C ASP A 195 -28.72 27.12 19.44
N ASN A 196 -28.05 25.96 19.57
CA ASN A 196 -28.27 24.97 20.63
C ASN A 196 -27.29 25.08 21.81
N ASN A 197 -26.48 26.14 21.88
CA ASN A 197 -25.39 26.34 22.84
C ASN A 197 -24.25 25.29 22.76
N GLU A 198 -24.14 24.56 21.65
CA GLU A 198 -23.04 23.65 21.37
C GLU A 198 -21.87 24.42 20.77
N ILE A 199 -20.66 24.00 21.08
CA ILE A 199 -19.46 24.74 20.67
C ILE A 199 -19.08 24.36 19.24
N ILE A 200 -18.69 25.37 18.49
CA ILE A 200 -18.06 25.28 17.19
C ILE A 200 -16.63 25.82 17.30
N ALA A 201 -15.69 25.17 16.63
CA ALA A 201 -14.34 25.66 16.39
C ALA A 201 -14.37 26.52 15.11
N ALA A 202 -14.53 27.83 15.27
CA ALA A 202 -14.62 28.77 14.15
C ALA A 202 -13.22 29.28 13.75
N LYS A 203 -12.88 29.15 12.48
CA LYS A 203 -11.59 29.55 11.91
C LYS A 203 -11.71 30.86 11.14
N TYR A 204 -10.82 31.79 11.45
CA TYR A 204 -10.70 33.10 10.79
C TYR A 204 -9.25 33.38 10.42
N SER A 205 -9.03 34.24 9.42
CA SER A 205 -7.71 34.85 9.24
C SER A 205 -7.39 35.83 10.39
N HIS A 206 -6.12 36.05 10.66
CA HIS A 206 -5.66 37.00 11.67
C HIS A 206 -6.21 38.41 11.41
N ASP A 207 -6.25 38.84 10.15
CA ASP A 207 -6.75 40.15 9.75
C ASP A 207 -8.24 40.33 10.08
N ILE A 208 -9.05 39.27 9.88
CA ILE A 208 -10.48 39.29 10.19
C ILE A 208 -10.70 39.32 11.69
N ALA A 209 -10.01 38.46 12.45
CA ALA A 209 -10.21 38.32 13.89
C ALA A 209 -9.65 39.50 14.71
N GLN A 210 -8.63 40.18 14.18
CA GLN A 210 -7.84 41.21 14.86
C GLN A 210 -7.08 40.67 16.09
N THR A 211 -6.25 41.53 16.71
CA THR A 211 -5.46 41.19 17.89
C THR A 211 -6.36 40.77 19.05
N HIS A 212 -6.07 39.62 19.68
CA HIS A 212 -6.88 39.05 20.76
C HIS A 212 -8.35 38.82 20.38
N VAL A 213 -8.62 38.52 19.11
CA VAL A 213 -9.95 38.18 18.56
C VAL A 213 -11.03 39.25 18.80
N GLN A 214 -10.64 40.52 18.94
CA GLN A 214 -11.55 41.62 19.30
C GLN A 214 -12.69 41.87 18.30
N ALA A 215 -12.52 41.46 17.03
CA ALA A 215 -13.57 41.59 16.02
C ALA A 215 -14.69 40.54 16.18
N ILE A 216 -14.43 39.42 16.87
CA ILE A 216 -15.36 38.30 17.01
C ILE A 216 -16.22 38.52 18.27
N THR A 217 -17.29 39.29 18.13
CA THR A 217 -18.16 39.68 19.26
C THR A 217 -18.96 38.51 19.85
N ASP A 218 -19.15 37.44 19.09
CA ASP A 218 -19.91 36.23 19.47
C ASP A 218 -18.99 35.12 20.01
N ALA A 219 -17.71 35.42 20.27
CA ALA A 219 -16.78 34.52 20.92
C ALA A 219 -17.28 34.14 22.32
N VAL A 220 -17.24 32.85 22.64
CA VAL A 220 -17.63 32.35 23.97
C VAL A 220 -16.64 32.87 25.01
N GLN A 221 -17.14 33.65 25.96
CA GLN A 221 -16.35 34.20 27.05
C GLN A 221 -16.49 33.35 28.30
N LEU A 222 -15.38 32.78 28.76
CA LEU A 222 -15.35 31.90 29.92
C LEU A 222 -14.55 32.52 31.07
N LYS A 223 -14.86 32.08 32.28
CA LYS A 223 -14.10 32.35 33.52
C LYS A 223 -13.93 31.04 34.30
N PRO A 224 -12.76 30.77 34.88
CA PRO A 224 -12.58 29.61 35.76
C PRO A 224 -13.15 29.89 37.16
N VAL A 225 -13.84 28.91 37.72
CA VAL A 225 -14.47 28.98 39.06
C VAL A 225 -14.34 27.63 39.76
N LEU A 226 -14.43 27.63 41.09
CA LEU A 226 -14.57 26.39 41.86
C LEU A 226 -15.97 25.82 41.65
N ALA A 227 -16.11 24.50 41.67
CA ALA A 227 -17.41 23.84 41.73
C ALA A 227 -17.99 23.94 43.15
N GLY A 228 -19.29 24.21 43.26
CA GLY A 228 -20.01 24.14 44.53
C GLY A 228 -19.98 22.74 45.15
N GLY A 229 -20.06 22.67 46.48
CA GLY A 229 -20.19 21.40 47.19
C GLY A 229 -21.51 20.71 46.88
N ILE A 230 -21.48 19.38 46.75
CA ILE A 230 -22.64 18.55 46.43
C ILE A 230 -22.93 17.66 47.63
N ILE A 231 -24.14 17.76 48.18
CA ILE A 231 -24.60 16.83 49.21
C ILE A 231 -24.95 15.52 48.51
N LEU A 232 -24.27 14.44 48.91
CA LEU A 232 -24.38 13.13 48.28
C LEU A 232 -25.54 12.33 48.87
N THR A 233 -26.37 11.78 48.00
CA THR A 233 -27.35 10.75 48.36
C THR A 233 -26.66 9.41 48.62
N ALA A 234 -27.39 8.43 49.14
CA ALA A 234 -26.88 7.06 49.26
C ALA A 234 -26.49 6.47 47.90
N ASP A 235 -27.26 6.82 46.87
CA ASP A 235 -27.05 6.37 45.50
C ASP A 235 -25.75 6.97 44.90
N ASP A 236 -25.51 8.28 45.13
CA ASP A 236 -24.25 8.93 44.74
C ASP A 236 -23.05 8.30 45.44
N LEU A 237 -23.14 8.03 46.76
CA LEU A 237 -22.06 7.39 47.51
C LEU A 237 -21.76 5.97 47.02
N ASN A 238 -22.80 5.18 46.77
CA ASN A 238 -22.67 3.80 46.28
C ASN A 238 -22.06 3.73 44.88
N ARG A 239 -22.27 4.76 44.05
CA ARG A 239 -21.57 4.92 42.75
C ARG A 239 -20.26 5.70 42.85
N MET A 240 -19.93 6.20 44.03
CA MET A 240 -18.81 7.11 44.29
C MET A 240 -18.81 8.32 43.34
N VAL A 241 -19.98 8.92 43.16
CA VAL A 241 -20.32 9.98 42.20
C VAL A 241 -20.30 9.50 40.75
N ASP A 242 -19.26 8.80 40.30
CA ASP A 242 -19.10 8.44 38.87
C ASP A 242 -18.21 7.22 38.56
N ILE A 243 -17.96 6.32 39.52
CA ILE A 243 -16.88 5.30 39.39
C ILE A 243 -17.38 3.88 39.23
N GLN A 244 -18.39 3.46 40.00
CA GLN A 244 -18.66 2.03 40.16
C GLN A 244 -20.14 1.67 40.10
N TYR A 245 -20.40 0.45 39.66
CA TYR A 245 -21.74 -0.13 39.56
C TYR A 245 -21.97 -1.26 40.58
N ASP A 246 -20.97 -1.62 41.39
CA ASP A 246 -21.07 -2.70 42.37
C ASP A 246 -21.81 -2.32 43.67
N GLY A 247 -22.01 -1.01 43.89
CA GLY A 247 -22.75 -0.45 45.02
C GLY A 247 -22.01 -0.44 46.36
N THR A 248 -20.66 -0.57 46.39
CA THR A 248 -19.88 -0.56 47.65
C THR A 248 -18.65 0.33 47.59
N PHE A 249 -18.50 1.30 48.48
CA PHE A 249 -17.37 2.24 48.45
C PHE A 249 -16.46 2.12 49.68
N GLY A 250 -15.20 2.53 49.52
CA GLY A 250 -14.27 2.71 50.62
C GLY A 250 -13.84 4.17 50.74
N ILE A 251 -13.28 4.55 51.89
CA ILE A 251 -12.77 5.90 52.12
C ILE A 251 -11.28 5.83 52.45
N VAL A 252 -10.50 6.77 51.92
CA VAL A 252 -9.12 7.01 52.30
C VAL A 252 -8.97 8.43 52.83
N SER A 253 -7.98 8.62 53.70
CA SER A 253 -7.67 9.92 54.29
C SER A 253 -6.35 10.45 53.74
N ALA A 254 -6.22 11.78 53.63
CA ALA A 254 -4.99 12.44 53.18
C ALA A 254 -3.77 12.14 54.08
N VAL A 255 -3.99 11.83 55.36
CA VAL A 255 -2.95 11.34 56.28
C VAL A 255 -3.35 9.96 56.77
N THR A 256 -2.46 8.98 56.66
CA THR A 256 -2.71 7.61 57.15
C THR A 256 -2.69 7.59 58.69
N PRO A 257 -3.82 7.33 59.37
CA PRO A 257 -3.82 7.15 60.81
C PRO A 257 -3.13 5.83 61.18
N ASN A 258 -2.44 5.80 62.31
CA ASN A 258 -1.78 4.59 62.81
C ASN A 258 -2.63 3.78 63.80
N THR A 259 -3.80 4.30 64.16
CA THR A 259 -4.86 3.51 64.80
C THR A 259 -5.91 3.17 63.77
N ALA A 260 -6.25 1.89 63.64
CA ALA A 260 -7.26 1.44 62.70
C ALA A 260 -8.62 2.08 63.01
N SER A 261 -9.34 2.49 61.97
CA SER A 261 -10.70 3.00 62.04
C SER A 261 -11.56 2.25 61.03
N PRO A 262 -12.75 1.77 61.40
CA PRO A 262 -13.64 1.04 60.49
C PRO A 262 -13.98 1.86 59.24
N LEU A 263 -14.05 3.19 59.33
CA LEU A 263 -14.30 4.08 58.20
C LEU A 263 -13.28 3.88 57.05
N LEU A 264 -12.02 3.58 57.37
CA LEU A 264 -10.94 3.45 56.38
C LEU A 264 -10.61 2.00 56.04
N THR A 265 -10.97 1.05 56.90
CA THR A 265 -10.64 -0.37 56.71
C THR A 265 -11.74 -1.16 56.01
N GLU A 266 -13.00 -0.78 56.17
CA GLU A 266 -14.14 -1.48 55.59
C GLU A 266 -14.54 -0.92 54.22
N LYS A 267 -15.35 -1.71 53.49
CA LYS A 267 -16.19 -1.23 52.39
C LYS A 267 -17.63 -1.11 52.86
N PHE A 268 -18.31 -0.08 52.38
CA PHE A 268 -19.67 0.26 52.81
C PHE A 268 -20.65 0.34 51.65
N THR A 269 -21.89 -0.01 51.91
CA THR A 269 -23.07 0.44 51.15
C THR A 269 -23.77 1.50 51.98
N ALA A 270 -23.99 2.67 51.39
CA ALA A 270 -24.83 3.72 51.96
C ALA A 270 -26.30 3.38 51.74
N VAL A 271 -27.12 3.72 52.73
CA VAL A 271 -28.57 3.56 52.66
C VAL A 271 -29.23 4.83 53.17
N GLU A 272 -30.30 5.26 52.49
CA GLU A 272 -31.09 6.42 52.89
C GLU A 272 -31.74 6.22 54.27
N LEU A 273 -31.87 7.32 55.01
CA LEU A 273 -32.64 7.35 56.25
C LEU A 273 -34.04 6.76 56.03
N ASN A 274 -34.44 5.82 56.88
CA ASN A 274 -35.75 5.20 56.79
C ASN A 274 -36.34 4.90 58.17
N ALA A 275 -37.68 4.90 58.25
CA ALA A 275 -38.41 4.70 59.50
C ALA A 275 -38.28 3.28 60.10
N THR A 276 -37.77 2.30 59.34
CA THR A 276 -37.60 0.93 59.84
C THR A 276 -36.35 0.80 60.70
N ASP A 277 -35.24 1.37 60.22
CA ASP A 277 -33.95 1.32 60.90
C ASP A 277 -33.72 2.53 61.84
N PHE A 278 -34.42 3.65 61.62
CA PHE A 278 -34.28 4.90 62.39
C PHE A 278 -35.65 5.56 62.68
N PRO A 279 -36.55 4.88 63.41
CA PRO A 279 -37.92 5.35 63.63
C PRO A 279 -38.02 6.68 64.39
N VAL A 280 -37.13 6.95 65.36
CA VAL A 280 -37.20 8.17 66.17
C VAL A 280 -36.72 9.37 65.38
N VAL A 281 -35.58 9.26 64.69
CA VAL A 281 -35.06 10.35 63.85
C VAL A 281 -35.98 10.61 62.65
N SER A 282 -36.51 9.57 62.02
CA SER A 282 -37.45 9.72 60.89
C SER A 282 -38.74 10.45 61.29
N THR A 283 -39.27 10.19 62.49
CA THR A 283 -40.49 10.86 63.00
C THR A 283 -40.21 12.24 63.61
N ALA A 284 -38.96 12.56 63.95
CA ALA A 284 -38.58 13.88 64.45
C ALA A 284 -39.02 14.99 63.48
N THR A 285 -38.99 14.75 62.17
CA THR A 285 -39.49 15.65 61.12
C THR A 285 -40.90 16.21 61.38
N ALA A 286 -41.76 15.51 62.15
CA ALA A 286 -43.11 15.95 62.48
C ALA A 286 -43.25 16.72 63.80
N THR A 287 -42.21 16.79 64.65
CA THR A 287 -42.29 17.34 66.02
C THR A 287 -41.18 18.35 66.28
N GLU A 288 -41.53 19.64 66.35
CA GLU A 288 -40.57 20.76 66.51
C GLU A 288 -39.60 20.55 67.68
N ALA A 289 -40.09 20.23 68.88
CA ALA A 289 -39.25 19.99 70.04
C ALA A 289 -38.23 18.85 69.86
N VAL A 290 -38.57 17.80 69.11
CA VAL A 290 -37.67 16.67 68.83
C VAL A 290 -36.68 17.04 67.72
N ARG A 291 -37.10 17.79 66.69
CA ARG A 291 -36.17 18.33 65.69
C ARG A 291 -35.13 19.22 66.33
N ASP A 292 -35.55 20.15 67.17
CA ASP A 292 -34.64 21.10 67.82
C ASP A 292 -33.65 20.39 68.75
N GLN A 293 -34.09 19.34 69.45
CA GLN A 293 -33.20 18.48 70.25
C GLN A 293 -32.19 17.72 69.39
N LEU A 294 -32.57 17.31 68.18
CA LEU A 294 -31.67 16.63 67.26
C LEU A 294 -30.83 17.58 66.39
N GLY A 295 -31.00 18.89 66.54
CA GLY A 295 -30.32 19.91 65.73
C GLY A 295 -30.77 19.93 64.27
N LEU A 296 -32.02 19.52 63.99
CA LEU A 296 -32.61 19.47 62.66
C LEU A 296 -33.48 20.70 62.35
N SER A 297 -33.49 21.12 61.09
CA SER A 297 -34.40 22.10 60.50
C SER A 297 -35.54 21.41 59.76
N ASP A 298 -36.69 22.08 59.65
CA ASP A 298 -37.79 21.66 58.77
C ASP A 298 -37.66 22.19 57.32
N THR A 299 -36.68 23.07 57.10
CA THR A 299 -36.39 23.73 55.83
C THR A 299 -34.90 23.60 55.50
N PRO A 300 -34.55 23.16 54.27
CA PRO A 300 -33.18 23.16 53.79
C PRO A 300 -32.58 24.58 53.74
N GLY A 301 -31.27 24.69 53.98
CA GLY A 301 -30.54 25.95 53.99
C GLY A 301 -29.06 25.73 54.22
N ALA A 302 -28.22 26.72 53.91
CA ALA A 302 -26.74 26.57 53.93
C ALA A 302 -26.18 26.09 55.28
N ASP A 303 -26.78 26.52 56.39
CA ASP A 303 -26.40 26.14 57.76
C ASP A 303 -27.45 25.20 58.42
N ALA A 304 -28.45 24.75 57.66
CA ALA A 304 -29.53 23.93 58.16
C ALA A 304 -29.24 22.45 57.88
N LEU A 305 -29.50 21.61 58.87
CA LEU A 305 -29.43 20.16 58.73
C LEU A 305 -30.85 19.62 58.57
N VAL A 306 -31.13 18.94 57.48
CA VAL A 306 -32.41 18.24 57.29
C VAL A 306 -32.18 16.73 57.32
N ALA A 307 -33.14 15.99 57.86
CA ALA A 307 -32.96 14.56 58.13
C ALA A 307 -32.72 13.75 56.84
N GLU A 308 -33.30 14.20 55.73
CA GLU A 308 -33.25 13.58 54.41
C GLU A 308 -31.85 13.66 53.75
N GLU A 309 -30.95 14.51 54.25
CA GLU A 309 -29.56 14.62 53.77
C GLU A 309 -28.61 13.61 54.45
N PHE A 310 -29.11 12.85 55.43
CA PHE A 310 -28.31 11.87 56.17
C PHE A 310 -28.51 10.46 55.64
N VAL A 311 -27.39 9.78 55.49
CA VAL A 311 -27.33 8.35 55.18
C VAL A 311 -26.69 7.60 56.34
N TYR A 312 -26.77 6.28 56.31
CA TYR A 312 -26.00 5.42 57.19
C TYR A 312 -25.29 4.34 56.39
N LEU A 313 -24.16 3.89 56.92
CA LEU A 313 -23.25 3.01 56.20
C LEU A 313 -23.32 1.59 56.77
N LYS A 314 -23.57 0.60 55.91
CA LYS A 314 -23.52 -0.84 56.23
C LYS A 314 -22.31 -1.49 55.60
N ASN A 315 -21.56 -2.30 56.33
CA ASN A 315 -20.55 -3.16 55.71
C ASN A 315 -21.17 -4.46 55.17
N ALA A 316 -20.36 -5.33 54.57
CA ALA A 316 -20.80 -6.59 53.99
C ALA A 316 -21.44 -7.58 55.00
N LYS A 317 -21.20 -7.41 56.31
CA LYS A 317 -21.80 -8.21 57.38
C LYS A 317 -23.15 -7.65 57.87
N GLY A 318 -23.54 -6.47 57.40
CA GLY A 318 -24.71 -5.73 57.89
C GLY A 318 -24.44 -4.84 59.10
N GLU A 319 -23.18 -4.75 59.56
CA GLU A 319 -22.79 -3.90 60.68
C GLU A 319 -22.85 -2.42 60.27
N VAL A 320 -23.30 -1.55 61.18
CA VAL A 320 -23.57 -0.12 60.90
C VAL A 320 -22.48 0.79 61.50
N LEU A 321 -21.91 1.70 60.70
CA LEU A 321 -20.94 2.68 61.18
C LEU A 321 -21.60 3.66 62.17
N SER A 322 -20.92 3.94 63.28
CA SER A 322 -21.41 4.85 64.32
C SER A 322 -20.28 5.60 65.02
N VAL A 323 -20.59 6.76 65.61
CA VAL A 323 -19.66 7.46 66.51
C VAL A 323 -19.69 6.81 67.89
N GLY A 324 -18.54 6.35 68.37
CA GLY A 324 -18.40 5.66 69.67
C GLY A 324 -18.80 6.53 70.87
N THR A 325 -19.01 5.89 72.01
CA THR A 325 -19.36 6.53 73.29
C THR A 325 -18.18 6.64 74.26
N GLU A 326 -17.07 5.96 73.96
CA GLU A 326 -15.87 5.90 74.79
C GLU A 326 -14.68 6.55 74.08
N PHE A 327 -13.82 7.25 74.83
CA PHE A 327 -12.64 7.90 74.26
C PHE A 327 -11.55 6.89 73.89
N TYR A 328 -10.71 7.20 72.89
CA TYR A 328 -9.55 6.38 72.50
C TYR A 328 -8.59 6.04 73.66
N SER A 329 -8.48 6.94 74.64
CA SER A 329 -7.70 6.76 75.86
C SER A 329 -8.19 7.73 76.93
N SER A 330 -7.87 7.47 78.19
CA SER A 330 -8.20 8.38 79.30
C SER A 330 -7.50 9.75 79.23
N LEU A 331 -6.49 9.91 78.37
CA LEU A 331 -5.75 11.17 78.17
C LEU A 331 -6.22 11.94 76.93
N SER A 332 -6.98 11.31 76.04
CA SER A 332 -7.51 11.92 74.82
C SER A 332 -9.00 12.22 74.95
N LYS A 333 -9.46 13.35 74.41
CA LYS A 333 -10.87 13.75 74.40
C LYS A 333 -11.57 13.37 73.07
N GLU A 334 -11.00 12.39 72.36
CA GLU A 334 -11.38 12.02 70.99
C GLU A 334 -12.19 10.72 70.99
N LEU A 335 -13.28 10.69 70.21
CA LEU A 335 -14.16 9.54 70.06
C LEU A 335 -13.78 8.71 68.82
N PRO A 336 -13.73 7.38 68.91
CA PRO A 336 -13.53 6.53 67.74
C PRO A 336 -14.81 6.43 66.91
N LEU A 337 -14.64 6.12 65.62
CA LEU A 337 -15.72 5.52 64.84
C LEU A 337 -15.72 4.00 65.08
N VAL A 338 -16.90 3.42 65.24
CA VAL A 338 -17.11 2.01 65.60
C VAL A 338 -18.16 1.39 64.67
N LEU A 339 -18.25 0.06 64.67
CA LEU A 339 -19.31 -0.69 63.99
C LEU A 339 -20.28 -1.26 65.03
N LEU A 340 -21.57 -1.04 64.82
CA LEU A 340 -22.65 -1.67 65.57
C LEU A 340 -23.06 -2.96 64.85
N GLU A 341 -23.45 -4.00 65.60
CA GLU A 341 -23.82 -5.31 65.03
C GLU A 341 -25.03 -5.24 64.07
N ASP A 342 -25.87 -4.22 64.22
CA ASP A 342 -27.04 -3.93 63.35
C ASP A 342 -27.42 -2.44 63.50
N ALA A 343 -28.53 -2.01 62.88
CA ALA A 343 -29.09 -0.67 63.04
C ALA A 343 -29.35 -0.31 64.52
N PRO A 344 -29.20 0.97 64.92
CA PRO A 344 -29.25 1.38 66.33
C PRO A 344 -30.53 1.00 67.08
N THR A 345 -31.67 0.94 66.38
CA THR A 345 -32.97 0.47 66.90
C THR A 345 -32.93 -0.97 67.43
N ARG A 346 -32.02 -1.81 66.91
CA ARG A 346 -31.84 -3.22 67.29
C ARG A 346 -30.61 -3.47 68.18
N VAL A 347 -29.86 -2.42 68.53
CA VAL A 347 -28.68 -2.51 69.40
C VAL A 347 -28.94 -1.74 70.69
N ALA A 348 -28.71 -2.37 71.84
CA ALA A 348 -28.96 -1.76 73.14
C ALA A 348 -28.13 -0.48 73.35
N ILE A 349 -28.75 0.56 73.92
CA ILE A 349 -28.06 1.79 74.31
C ILE A 349 -27.04 1.43 75.42
N PRO A 350 -25.77 1.85 75.31
CA PRO A 350 -24.76 1.50 76.31
C PRO A 350 -25.12 2.00 77.71
N ASP A 351 -24.98 1.12 78.70
CA ASP A 351 -25.27 1.41 80.11
C ASP A 351 -24.46 2.62 80.62
N GLY A 352 -25.10 3.48 81.41
CA GLY A 352 -24.46 4.65 82.02
C GLY A 352 -24.34 5.87 81.11
N THR A 353 -24.82 5.81 79.85
CA THR A 353 -24.83 6.97 78.94
C THR A 353 -26.04 7.88 79.10
N ASN A 354 -27.18 7.32 79.51
CA ASN A 354 -28.48 8.01 79.54
C ASN A 354 -28.89 8.66 78.21
N LEU A 355 -28.34 8.20 77.07
CA LEU A 355 -28.76 8.64 75.75
C LEU A 355 -30.22 8.26 75.51
N THR A 356 -30.96 9.14 74.85
CA THR A 356 -32.30 8.83 74.35
C THR A 356 -32.23 7.94 73.11
N ALA A 357 -33.33 7.26 72.75
CA ALA A 357 -33.38 6.48 71.51
C ALA A 357 -33.04 7.32 70.26
N GLY A 358 -33.51 8.57 70.19
CA GLY A 358 -33.20 9.48 69.08
C GLY A 358 -31.74 9.89 69.00
N THR A 359 -31.10 10.18 70.14
CA THR A 359 -29.67 10.55 70.15
C THR A 359 -28.74 9.37 69.92
N TRP A 360 -29.18 8.15 70.28
CA TRP A 360 -28.51 6.90 69.94
C TRP A 360 -28.59 6.60 68.43
N GLU A 361 -29.78 6.70 67.85
CA GLU A 361 -30.01 6.60 66.40
C GLU A 361 -29.13 7.60 65.62
N ALA A 362 -29.11 8.87 66.05
CA ALA A 362 -28.34 9.93 65.41
C ALA A 362 -26.81 9.70 65.38
N ARG A 363 -26.24 8.84 66.24
CA ARG A 363 -24.78 8.57 66.21
C ARG A 363 -24.33 7.81 64.96
N SER A 364 -25.26 7.21 64.24
CA SER A 364 -24.98 6.35 63.06
C SER A 364 -25.42 6.96 61.74
N LEU A 365 -25.85 8.23 61.77
CA LEU A 365 -26.28 8.99 60.60
C LEU A 365 -25.21 10.01 60.24
N PHE A 366 -24.87 10.09 58.96
CA PHE A 366 -23.82 10.94 58.43
C PHE A 366 -24.30 11.66 57.16
N ARG A 367 -24.00 12.95 57.05
CA ARG A 367 -24.14 13.74 55.82
C ARG A 367 -22.80 13.78 55.12
N PHE A 368 -22.81 13.56 53.80
CA PHE A 368 -21.61 13.59 52.97
C PHE A 368 -21.71 14.74 51.99
N THR A 369 -20.73 15.65 52.03
CA THR A 369 -20.59 16.73 51.05
C THR A 369 -19.33 16.50 50.23
N TYR A 370 -19.49 16.33 48.92
CA TYR A 370 -18.38 16.22 47.98
C TYR A 370 -18.03 17.59 47.42
N TYR A 371 -16.76 17.99 47.57
CA TYR A 371 -16.19 19.20 46.99
C TYR A 371 -15.42 18.85 45.72
N PRO A 372 -16.02 19.02 44.53
CA PRO A 372 -15.48 18.42 43.31
C PRO A 372 -14.15 19.04 42.86
N SER A 373 -13.95 20.34 43.11
CA SER A 373 -12.71 21.05 42.79
C SER A 373 -11.48 20.58 43.57
N ASN A 374 -11.68 20.07 44.79
CA ASN A 374 -10.61 19.55 45.65
C ASN A 374 -10.53 18.01 45.63
N ASP A 375 -11.44 17.38 44.89
CA ASP A 375 -11.70 15.95 44.89
C ASP A 375 -11.84 15.36 46.30
N SER A 376 -12.58 16.02 47.20
CA SER A 376 -12.62 15.68 48.63
C SER A 376 -14.03 15.50 49.18
N LEU A 377 -14.18 14.57 50.11
CA LEU A 377 -15.37 14.33 50.92
C LEU A 377 -15.24 15.01 52.27
N PHE A 378 -16.29 15.72 52.65
CA PHE A 378 -16.54 16.22 53.98
C PHE A 378 -17.68 15.41 54.61
N ILE A 379 -17.48 14.93 55.83
CA ILE A 379 -18.37 13.96 56.47
C ILE A 379 -18.83 14.53 57.81
N GLU A 380 -20.13 14.74 57.96
CA GLU A 380 -20.74 15.36 59.13
C GLU A 380 -21.62 14.35 59.86
N PRO A 381 -21.24 13.90 61.06
CA PRO A 381 -22.08 13.00 61.85
C PRO A 381 -23.24 13.76 62.50
N MET A 382 -24.44 13.20 62.46
CA MET A 382 -25.62 13.80 63.09
C MET A 382 -25.50 13.92 64.62
N ASN A 383 -24.66 13.10 65.25
CA ASN A 383 -24.31 13.26 66.65
C ASN A 383 -22.88 12.84 66.93
N ALA A 384 -22.09 13.73 67.53
CA ALA A 384 -20.75 13.41 68.04
C ALA A 384 -20.50 13.89 69.48
N LEU A 385 -21.54 14.12 70.29
CA LEU A 385 -21.36 14.60 71.65
C LEU A 385 -20.52 13.65 72.51
N PRO A 386 -19.41 14.14 73.09
CA PRO A 386 -18.67 13.37 74.08
C PRO A 386 -19.20 13.61 75.49
N LYS A 387 -19.00 12.63 76.37
CA LYS A 387 -19.07 12.85 77.82
C LYS A 387 -18.13 13.97 78.25
N ASN A 388 -18.46 14.67 79.33
CA ASN A 388 -17.62 15.75 79.83
C ASN A 388 -16.23 15.21 80.20
N PRO A 389 -15.14 15.70 79.57
CA PRO A 389 -13.80 15.17 79.81
C PRO A 389 -13.32 15.29 81.26
N ALA A 390 -13.80 16.28 82.01
CA ALA A 390 -13.39 16.53 83.39
C ALA A 390 -14.17 15.67 84.39
N SER A 391 -15.48 15.50 84.21
CA SER A 391 -16.33 14.75 85.15
C SER A 391 -16.59 13.31 84.74
N SER A 392 -16.31 12.94 83.48
CA SER A 392 -16.68 11.67 82.85
C SER A 392 -18.19 11.37 82.86
N LEU A 393 -19.03 12.40 83.05
CA LEU A 393 -20.48 12.27 83.03
C LEU A 393 -21.05 12.69 81.67
N TRP A 394 -22.13 12.03 81.27
CA TRP A 394 -22.97 12.45 80.15
C TRP A 394 -23.89 13.58 80.60
N GLN A 395 -23.74 14.75 79.98
CA GLN A 395 -24.52 15.96 80.26
C GLN A 395 -25.29 16.35 79.01
N ASN A 396 -26.58 16.66 79.18
CA ASN A 396 -27.54 16.88 78.09
C ASN A 396 -27.54 15.71 77.05
N PRO A 397 -27.62 14.44 77.50
CA PRO A 397 -27.55 13.27 76.61
C PRO A 397 -28.78 13.09 75.72
N ASP A 398 -29.82 13.90 75.90
CA ASP A 398 -31.05 13.94 75.11
C ASP A 398 -30.94 14.81 73.85
N PHE A 399 -29.82 15.50 73.65
CA PHE A 399 -29.55 16.32 72.47
C PHE A 399 -28.58 15.64 71.50
N ALA A 400 -28.87 15.71 70.19
CA ALA A 400 -27.92 15.33 69.15
C ALA A 400 -27.20 16.59 68.65
N PHE A 401 -25.89 16.45 68.43
CA PHE A 401 -25.01 17.57 68.19
C PHE A 401 -24.34 17.46 66.83
N ASN A 402 -25.04 17.90 65.80
CA ASN A 402 -24.47 18.21 64.49
C ASN A 402 -24.66 19.67 64.06
N SER A 403 -25.38 20.46 64.85
CA SER A 403 -25.43 21.90 64.68
C SER A 403 -24.05 22.51 64.41
N VAL A 404 -23.99 23.25 63.31
CA VAL A 404 -22.85 24.03 62.85
C VAL A 404 -22.31 24.80 64.08
N TYR A 405 -21.02 24.63 64.40
CA TYR A 405 -20.34 25.41 65.43
C TYR A 405 -20.69 25.11 66.93
N ASN A 406 -20.75 23.84 67.34
CA ASN A 406 -21.07 23.45 68.74
C ASN A 406 -20.17 24.07 69.82
N ASP A 407 -20.76 24.54 70.92
CA ASP A 407 -20.08 25.04 72.12
C ASP A 407 -20.07 23.97 73.23
N LEU A 408 -19.05 23.10 73.19
CA LEU A 408 -18.89 22.01 74.17
C LEU A 408 -18.78 22.52 75.62
N THR A 409 -18.26 23.74 75.82
CA THR A 409 -18.13 24.32 77.17
C THR A 409 -19.51 24.54 77.77
N LYS A 410 -20.40 25.23 77.05
CA LYS A 410 -21.77 25.47 77.52
C LYS A 410 -22.55 24.17 77.70
N LEU A 411 -22.33 23.19 76.83
CA LEU A 411 -23.00 21.89 76.90
C LEU A 411 -22.61 21.07 78.13
N HIS A 412 -21.36 21.19 78.56
CA HIS A 412 -20.85 20.49 79.74
C HIS A 412 -21.04 21.29 81.04
N THR A 413 -21.44 22.56 80.97
CA THR A 413 -21.68 23.39 82.17
C THR A 413 -23.16 23.69 82.45
N SER A 414 -24.04 23.59 81.45
CA SER A 414 -25.46 23.89 81.62
C SER A 414 -26.22 22.78 82.33
N ALA A 415 -26.94 23.12 83.41
CA ALA A 415 -27.70 22.15 84.23
C ALA A 415 -28.95 21.58 83.52
N ALA A 416 -29.51 22.31 82.57
CA ALA A 416 -30.55 21.87 81.64
C ALA A 416 -30.45 22.72 80.36
N ALA A 417 -30.01 22.14 79.25
CA ALA A 417 -29.99 22.79 77.95
C ALA A 417 -31.42 23.01 77.43
N THR A 418 -31.69 24.17 76.83
CA THR A 418 -32.98 24.48 76.16
C THR A 418 -32.75 24.49 74.65
N PRO A 419 -33.61 23.85 73.84
CA PRO A 419 -33.47 23.89 72.38
C PRO A 419 -33.52 25.34 71.85
N GLY A 420 -32.67 25.66 70.86
CA GLY A 420 -32.66 26.96 70.16
C GLY A 420 -31.92 28.14 70.82
N ALA A 421 -31.41 28.03 72.05
CA ALA A 421 -30.80 29.16 72.77
C ALA A 421 -29.35 28.90 73.25
N GLY A 422 -28.36 29.29 72.45
CA GLY A 422 -27.00 29.59 72.93
C GLY A 422 -26.00 28.42 73.04
N LEU A 423 -26.32 27.23 72.55
CA LEU A 423 -25.46 26.03 72.58
C LEU A 423 -24.47 25.92 71.39
N HIS A 424 -24.50 26.91 70.49
CA HIS A 424 -23.65 27.01 69.29
C HIS A 424 -23.00 28.40 69.25
N THR A 425 -21.81 28.50 68.67
CA THR A 425 -21.07 29.76 68.47
C THR A 425 -20.24 29.67 67.21
N ALA A 426 -20.44 30.60 66.26
CA ALA A 426 -19.71 30.65 64.98
C ALA A 426 -18.17 30.80 65.12
N GLU A 427 -17.66 31.00 66.34
CA GLU A 427 -16.22 30.97 66.65
C GLU A 427 -15.63 29.55 66.59
N ASN A 428 -16.44 28.52 66.84
CA ASN A 428 -16.05 27.11 66.69
C ASN A 428 -16.30 26.67 65.25
N GLY A 429 -15.61 25.67 64.72
CA GLY A 429 -15.91 25.13 63.39
C GLY A 429 -17.03 24.08 63.39
N GLN A 430 -17.58 23.75 62.22
CA GLN A 430 -18.49 22.62 61.98
C GLN A 430 -18.03 21.30 62.61
N VAL A 431 -18.96 20.48 63.09
CA VAL A 431 -18.63 19.13 63.56
C VAL A 431 -18.45 18.21 62.37
N ALA A 432 -17.25 17.66 62.22
CA ALA A 432 -16.92 16.78 61.12
C ALA A 432 -16.12 15.58 61.58
N VAL A 433 -16.16 14.50 60.80
CA VAL A 433 -15.14 13.47 60.85
C VAL A 433 -13.82 14.10 60.44
N ARG A 434 -12.77 13.89 61.23
CA ARG A 434 -11.43 14.44 60.98
C ARG A 434 -10.34 13.55 61.55
N ILE A 435 -9.13 13.84 61.11
CA ILE A 435 -7.89 13.34 61.67
C ILE A 435 -7.59 14.17 62.92
N ALA A 436 -7.24 13.48 64.01
CA ALA A 436 -6.74 14.11 65.23
C ALA A 436 -5.45 13.45 65.69
N TYR A 437 -4.54 14.25 66.24
CA TYR A 437 -3.28 13.78 66.79
C TYR A 437 -3.41 13.62 68.30
N LEU A 438 -3.37 12.37 68.79
CA LEU A 438 -3.40 12.08 70.22
C LEU A 438 -2.08 12.44 70.92
N THR A 439 -0.98 12.19 70.21
CA THR A 439 0.39 12.55 70.57
C THR A 439 1.16 12.88 69.29
N GLU A 440 2.39 13.39 69.42
CA GLU A 440 3.32 13.46 68.30
C GLU A 440 3.45 12.06 67.66
N GLY A 441 3.20 11.97 66.36
CA GLY A 441 3.22 10.71 65.62
C GLY A 441 2.05 9.74 65.83
N LYS A 442 1.00 10.06 66.61
CA LYS A 442 -0.19 9.21 66.78
C LYS A 442 -1.46 9.86 66.24
N ALA A 443 -1.82 9.55 64.99
CA ALA A 443 -3.02 10.07 64.33
C ALA A 443 -4.18 9.06 64.37
N VAL A 444 -5.39 9.54 64.64
CA VAL A 444 -6.64 8.77 64.74
C VAL A 444 -7.78 9.46 63.99
N ILE A 445 -8.82 8.69 63.63
CA ILE A 445 -10.07 9.24 63.07
C ILE A 445 -11.06 9.50 64.21
N THR A 446 -11.61 10.71 64.26
CA THR A 446 -12.53 11.18 65.30
C THR A 446 -13.65 12.03 64.67
N ALA A 447 -14.65 12.39 65.46
CA ALA A 447 -15.69 13.35 65.09
C ALA A 447 -15.75 14.50 66.11
N LYS A 448 -15.45 15.73 65.68
CA LYS A 448 -15.49 16.94 66.52
C LYS A 448 -15.49 18.21 65.67
N ASN A 449 -15.58 19.38 66.31
CA ASN A 449 -15.45 20.68 65.64
C ASN A 449 -14.14 20.78 64.81
N THR A 450 -14.26 21.34 63.61
CA THR A 450 -13.14 21.72 62.76
C THR A 450 -12.38 22.91 63.35
N GLU A 451 -11.13 23.08 62.93
CA GLU A 451 -10.34 24.26 63.30
C GLU A 451 -10.82 25.49 62.52
N THR A 452 -10.78 26.65 63.16
CA THR A 452 -11.06 27.96 62.54
C THR A 452 -9.76 28.77 62.46
N ASP A 453 -9.51 29.44 61.34
CA ASP A 453 -8.41 30.42 61.21
C ASP A 453 -9.01 31.81 61.00
N GLY A 454 -8.89 32.69 62.00
CA GLY A 454 -9.49 34.03 61.95
C GLY A 454 -11.02 34.05 61.79
N GLY A 455 -11.72 32.99 62.19
CA GLY A 455 -13.17 32.83 62.01
C GLY A 455 -13.58 32.29 60.63
N ILE A 456 -12.62 31.92 59.78
CA ILE A 456 -12.87 31.23 58.51
C ILE A 456 -12.76 29.73 58.77
N GLU A 457 -13.84 29.00 58.47
CA GLU A 457 -13.82 27.55 58.48
C GLU A 457 -12.87 27.04 57.38
N LEU A 458 -12.11 25.98 57.67
CA LEU A 458 -11.26 25.30 56.68
C LEU A 458 -11.83 23.92 56.32
N PRO A 459 -13.06 23.82 55.76
CA PRO A 459 -13.54 22.57 55.19
C PRO A 459 -12.60 22.15 54.05
N GLY A 460 -12.13 20.91 54.09
CA GLY A 460 -11.09 20.43 53.18
C GLY A 460 -9.63 20.65 53.62
N SER A 461 -9.39 21.11 54.87
CA SER A 461 -8.04 21.06 55.48
C SER A 461 -7.44 19.66 55.42
N LEU A 462 -6.11 19.53 55.56
CA LEU A 462 -5.43 18.22 55.66
C LEU A 462 -6.07 17.29 56.72
N GLN A 463 -6.71 17.85 57.74
CA GLN A 463 -7.34 17.08 58.81
C GLN A 463 -8.76 16.62 58.46
N THR A 464 -9.43 17.22 57.49
CA THR A 464 -10.80 16.87 57.05
C THR A 464 -10.85 16.34 55.62
N LYS A 465 -9.70 16.21 54.95
CA LYS A 465 -9.60 15.73 53.57
C LYS A 465 -9.69 14.20 53.51
N PHE A 466 -10.87 13.70 53.13
CA PHE A 466 -11.12 12.31 52.76
C PHE A 466 -11.41 12.20 51.28
N THR A 467 -11.16 11.05 50.67
CA THR A 467 -11.52 10.76 49.26
C THR A 467 -12.06 9.34 49.15
N PHE A 468 -12.75 9.03 48.06
CA PHE A 468 -13.11 7.65 47.75
C PHE A 468 -11.85 6.82 47.52
N LYS A 469 -11.83 5.62 48.09
CA LYS A 469 -10.77 4.63 47.88
C LYS A 469 -10.98 3.94 46.52
N ASP A 470 -9.89 3.59 45.85
CA ASP A 470 -9.88 2.80 44.60
C ASP A 470 -10.59 3.46 43.39
N ARG A 471 -10.55 4.80 43.29
CA ARG A 471 -11.02 5.60 42.14
C ARG A 471 -10.06 5.52 40.94
N LYS A 472 -9.96 4.36 40.28
CA LYS A 472 -9.14 4.15 39.06
C LYS A 472 -10.02 3.98 37.81
N PHE A 473 -9.69 4.70 36.74
CA PHE A 473 -10.33 4.56 35.42
C PHE A 473 -9.28 4.38 34.34
N ASP A 474 -9.68 3.64 33.31
CA ASP A 474 -9.05 3.71 32.01
C ASP A 474 -9.62 4.92 31.26
N TYR A 475 -8.73 5.71 30.69
CA TYR A 475 -9.09 6.90 29.94
C TYR A 475 -8.96 6.65 28.44
N LEU A 476 -9.62 7.49 27.64
CA LEU A 476 -9.43 7.46 26.19
C LEU A 476 -7.97 7.75 25.89
N THR A 477 -7.33 6.84 25.17
CA THR A 477 -5.95 6.99 24.73
C THR A 477 -5.95 7.13 23.21
N ARG A 478 -5.58 8.31 22.71
CA ARG A 478 -5.44 8.53 21.26
C ARG A 478 -4.33 7.65 20.70
N ALA A 479 -4.59 7.03 19.56
CA ALA A 479 -3.64 6.15 18.88
C ALA A 479 -2.81 6.94 17.86
N LYS A 480 -1.53 6.59 17.76
CA LYS A 480 -0.66 7.01 16.66
C LYS A 480 -0.54 5.85 15.67
N VAL A 481 -1.02 6.06 14.45
CA VAL A 481 -0.74 5.19 13.30
C VAL A 481 -0.05 6.05 12.26
N ASP A 482 1.22 5.73 11.96
CA ASP A 482 2.00 6.48 10.99
C ASP A 482 1.43 6.32 9.57
N GLN A 483 1.71 7.28 8.71
CA GLN A 483 1.37 7.19 7.29
C GLN A 483 2.14 6.02 6.65
N GLY A 484 1.44 5.16 5.90
CA GLY A 484 2.05 3.98 5.31
C GLY A 484 1.04 2.97 4.75
N LEU A 485 1.53 1.77 4.44
CA LEU A 485 0.74 0.65 3.92
C LEU A 485 0.59 -0.43 5.01
N TYR A 486 -0.64 -0.90 5.24
CA TYR A 486 -0.98 -1.77 6.36
C TYR A 486 -1.90 -2.94 5.97
N PHE A 487 -1.77 -4.06 6.67
CA PHE A 487 -2.85 -5.02 6.85
C PHE A 487 -3.68 -4.61 8.06
N ILE A 488 -5.00 -4.61 7.90
CA ILE A 488 -5.95 -4.34 8.99
C ILE A 488 -6.64 -5.66 9.35
N LYS A 489 -6.66 -6.03 10.63
CA LYS A 489 -7.39 -7.21 11.12
C LYS A 489 -8.41 -6.83 12.17
N ASP A 490 -9.60 -7.40 12.08
CA ASP A 490 -10.55 -7.38 13.19
C ASP A 490 -10.06 -8.32 14.30
N VAL A 491 -10.02 -7.80 15.52
CA VAL A 491 -9.53 -8.51 16.72
C VAL A 491 -10.50 -9.60 17.13
N ALA A 492 -11.81 -9.39 17.00
CA ALA A 492 -12.81 -10.32 17.49
C ALA A 492 -12.80 -11.64 16.70
N THR A 493 -12.68 -11.55 15.37
CA THR A 493 -12.64 -12.71 14.45
C THR A 493 -11.23 -13.15 14.10
N GLY A 494 -10.22 -12.30 14.27
CA GLY A 494 -8.83 -12.53 13.84
C GLY A 494 -8.64 -12.49 12.32
N LYS A 495 -9.67 -12.07 11.56
CA LYS A 495 -9.67 -12.01 10.10
C LYS A 495 -9.19 -10.66 9.60
N ASN A 496 -8.64 -10.62 8.39
CA ASN A 496 -8.27 -9.37 7.74
C ASN A 496 -9.51 -8.69 7.17
N VAL A 497 -9.49 -7.36 7.22
CA VAL A 497 -10.39 -6.51 6.45
C VAL A 497 -9.84 -6.44 5.03
N VAL A 498 -10.62 -6.87 4.04
CA VAL A 498 -10.21 -6.94 2.62
C VAL A 498 -11.33 -6.49 1.71
N ASP A 499 -11.01 -6.10 0.49
CA ASP A 499 -11.99 -5.97 -0.59
C ASP A 499 -12.00 -7.21 -1.48
N ASN A 500 -13.19 -7.66 -1.87
CA ASN A 500 -13.35 -8.71 -2.89
C ASN A 500 -13.10 -8.17 -4.31
N PHE A 501 -13.23 -9.00 -5.36
CA PHE A 501 -12.89 -8.55 -6.72
C PHE A 501 -13.77 -7.42 -7.29
N ILE A 502 -14.91 -7.10 -6.67
CA ILE A 502 -15.73 -5.95 -7.06
C ILE A 502 -15.47 -4.70 -6.20
N GLY A 503 -14.50 -4.73 -5.29
CA GLY A 503 -14.24 -3.63 -4.36
C GLY A 503 -15.27 -3.56 -3.24
N ARG A 504 -15.76 -4.71 -2.76
CA ARG A 504 -16.67 -4.79 -1.63
C ARG A 504 -15.95 -5.31 -0.39
N LEU A 505 -16.03 -4.51 0.67
CA LEU A 505 -15.43 -4.79 1.97
C LEU A 505 -16.00 -6.06 2.61
N MET A 506 -15.12 -6.91 3.13
CA MET A 506 -15.44 -8.13 3.86
C MET A 506 -14.34 -8.52 4.85
N LEU A 507 -14.68 -9.43 5.78
CA LEU A 507 -13.71 -10.10 6.64
C LEU A 507 -13.30 -11.43 6.00
N ASP A 508 -12.00 -11.61 5.78
CA ASP A 508 -11.45 -12.82 5.18
C ASP A 508 -10.15 -13.30 5.84
N ALA A 509 -9.86 -14.58 5.70
CA ALA A 509 -8.62 -15.20 6.13
C ALA A 509 -7.97 -15.89 4.93
N ALA A 510 -6.71 -15.51 4.66
CA ALA A 510 -5.92 -16.12 3.60
C ALA A 510 -5.90 -17.64 3.73
N THR A 511 -6.23 -18.33 2.65
CA THR A 511 -6.04 -19.78 2.56
C THR A 511 -4.58 -20.13 2.32
N THR A 512 -4.20 -21.41 2.41
CA THR A 512 -2.82 -21.85 2.11
C THR A 512 -2.40 -21.61 0.66
N ALA A 513 -3.35 -21.30 -0.22
CA ALA A 513 -3.10 -21.00 -1.63
C ALA A 513 -3.07 -19.50 -1.90
N GLN A 514 -3.15 -18.62 -0.89
CA GLN A 514 -3.16 -17.17 -1.06
C GLN A 514 -2.01 -16.53 -0.27
N ASP A 515 -1.35 -15.55 -0.89
CA ASP A 515 -0.45 -14.63 -0.20
C ASP A 515 -1.00 -13.21 -0.34
N TYR A 516 -1.40 -12.62 0.79
CA TYR A 516 -1.95 -11.27 0.81
C TYR A 516 -0.89 -10.21 0.47
N ASN A 517 0.41 -10.52 0.56
CA ASN A 517 1.47 -9.62 0.07
C ASN A 517 1.39 -9.39 -1.43
N ASP A 518 0.79 -10.29 -2.21
CA ASP A 518 0.62 -10.14 -3.67
C ASP A 518 -0.70 -9.47 -4.05
N MET A 519 -1.54 -9.10 -3.07
CA MET A 519 -2.93 -8.67 -3.30
C MET A 519 -3.20 -7.26 -2.77
N PRO A 520 -3.14 -6.23 -3.63
CA PRO A 520 -3.49 -4.85 -3.28
C PRO A 520 -4.85 -4.69 -2.57
N ALA A 521 -5.88 -5.43 -2.98
CA ALA A 521 -7.22 -5.38 -2.36
C ALA A 521 -7.25 -5.77 -0.87
N THR A 522 -6.21 -6.42 -0.35
CA THR A 522 -6.09 -6.81 1.06
C THR A 522 -5.31 -5.81 1.92
N MET A 523 -4.80 -4.74 1.29
CA MET A 523 -3.94 -3.75 1.91
C MET A 523 -4.62 -2.38 1.99
N TRP A 524 -4.24 -1.64 3.03
CA TRP A 524 -4.84 -0.35 3.37
C TRP A 524 -3.76 0.72 3.47
N VAL A 525 -3.96 1.80 2.74
CA VAL A 525 -3.14 3.00 2.82
C VAL A 525 -3.66 3.89 3.93
N VAL A 526 -2.84 4.12 4.94
CA VAL A 526 -3.10 5.10 5.99
C VAL A 526 -2.42 6.40 5.61
N LYS A 527 -3.20 7.47 5.44
CA LYS A 527 -2.74 8.82 5.12
C LYS A 527 -2.95 9.73 6.33
N THR A 528 -1.94 10.51 6.69
CA THR A 528 -2.10 11.54 7.73
C THR A 528 -2.93 12.71 7.20
N THR A 529 -4.03 13.05 7.89
CA THR A 529 -4.89 14.20 7.55
C THR A 529 -4.75 15.35 8.56
N GLY A 530 -4.32 15.04 9.79
CA GLY A 530 -4.14 16.00 10.88
C GLY A 530 -2.70 16.47 11.09
N CYS A 531 -2.44 16.94 12.31
CA CYS A 531 -1.13 17.44 12.77
C CYS A 531 -0.73 16.85 14.12
N GLY A 532 0.48 17.18 14.59
CA GLY A 532 0.99 16.77 15.90
C GLY A 532 1.45 15.30 15.97
N ASP A 533 1.76 14.84 17.18
CA ASP A 533 2.32 13.50 17.40
C ASP A 533 1.29 12.36 17.25
N VAL A 534 0.01 12.67 17.47
CA VAL A 534 -1.14 11.75 17.36
C VAL A 534 -2.18 12.32 16.39
N PRO A 535 -1.86 12.41 15.08
CA PRO A 535 -2.72 13.07 14.11
C PRO A 535 -3.96 12.22 13.78
N THR A 536 -4.98 12.88 13.21
CA THR A 536 -6.06 12.18 12.51
C THR A 536 -5.54 11.55 11.21
N VAL A 537 -6.21 10.50 10.78
CA VAL A 537 -5.85 9.74 9.57
C VAL A 537 -7.06 9.46 8.69
N ALA A 538 -6.81 9.22 7.41
CA ALA A 538 -7.74 8.61 6.48
C ALA A 538 -7.19 7.26 5.99
N VAL A 539 -8.07 6.27 5.80
CA VAL A 539 -7.72 4.89 5.48
C VAL A 539 -8.38 4.51 4.16
N TYR A 540 -7.58 4.15 3.16
CA TYR A 540 -8.04 3.81 1.81
C TYR A 540 -7.62 2.40 1.42
N ASN A 541 -8.46 1.68 0.66
CA ASN A 541 -8.01 0.44 0.04
C ASN A 541 -6.92 0.73 -1.01
N ARG A 542 -5.84 -0.07 -1.04
CA ARG A 542 -4.72 0.13 -1.97
C ARG A 542 -5.12 -0.11 -3.43
N GLU A 543 -6.09 -0.98 -3.71
CA GLU A 543 -6.55 -1.30 -5.07
C GLU A 543 -7.69 -0.41 -5.56
N TYR A 544 -8.72 -0.24 -4.74
CA TYR A 544 -9.98 0.39 -5.16
C TYR A 544 -10.08 1.87 -4.80
N ALA A 545 -9.13 2.39 -4.02
CA ALA A 545 -9.10 3.77 -3.53
C ALA A 545 -10.36 4.18 -2.73
N ASP A 546 -11.07 3.20 -2.17
CA ASP A 546 -12.22 3.44 -1.32
C ASP A 546 -11.78 3.86 0.07
N GLU A 547 -12.27 5.01 0.53
CA GLU A 547 -12.08 5.48 1.91
C GLU A 547 -13.01 4.71 2.84
N VAL A 548 -12.43 4.01 3.83
CA VAL A 548 -13.21 3.25 4.83
C VAL A 548 -13.29 3.92 6.19
N PHE A 549 -12.45 4.93 6.41
CA PHE A 549 -12.43 5.72 7.64
C PHE A 549 -11.64 7.02 7.45
N GLU A 550 -12.15 8.12 8.02
CA GLU A 550 -11.38 9.33 8.28
C GLU A 550 -11.69 9.87 9.69
N GLY A 551 -10.67 10.09 10.52
CA GLY A 551 -10.83 10.67 11.86
C GLY A 551 -9.69 10.34 12.83
N GLN A 552 -9.96 10.56 14.12
CA GLN A 552 -9.06 10.18 15.21
C GLN A 552 -9.21 8.70 15.59
N LEU A 553 -8.09 7.99 15.59
CA LEU A 553 -8.01 6.64 16.15
C LEU A 553 -7.69 6.69 17.65
N TYR A 554 -8.19 5.69 18.37
CA TYR A 554 -7.98 5.45 19.80
C TYR A 554 -7.48 4.02 20.02
N THR A 555 -6.81 3.76 21.14
CA THR A 555 -6.29 2.43 21.47
C THR A 555 -6.59 2.07 22.91
N ASP A 556 -6.72 0.77 23.16
CA ASP A 556 -6.71 0.18 24.49
C ASP A 556 -5.76 -1.04 24.53
N ALA A 557 -5.93 -1.92 25.53
CA ALA A 557 -5.13 -3.13 25.65
C ALA A 557 -5.41 -4.20 24.56
N THR A 558 -6.50 -4.07 23.81
CA THR A 558 -6.98 -5.05 22.82
C THR A 558 -6.63 -4.64 21.38
N GLY A 559 -6.65 -3.34 21.06
CA GLY A 559 -6.29 -2.84 19.74
C GLY A 559 -6.71 -1.39 19.52
N THR A 560 -6.93 -1.04 18.26
CA THR A 560 -7.26 0.30 17.77
C THR A 560 -8.73 0.40 17.33
N TYR A 561 -9.41 1.49 17.67
CA TYR A 561 -10.83 1.73 17.38
C TYR A 561 -11.11 3.23 17.13
N PHE A 562 -12.37 3.60 16.86
CA PHE A 562 -12.79 5.00 16.66
C PHE A 562 -14.17 5.27 17.27
N ILE A 563 -14.51 6.52 17.56
CA ILE A 563 -15.72 6.86 18.33
C ILE A 563 -16.63 7.89 17.66
N ASN A 564 -16.21 8.51 16.55
CA ASN A 564 -16.91 9.64 15.94
C ASN A 564 -17.64 9.29 14.63
N LYS A 565 -17.84 8.00 14.35
CA LYS A 565 -18.54 7.53 13.14
C LYS A 565 -19.57 6.47 13.52
N ASN A 566 -20.77 6.59 12.96
CA ASN A 566 -21.83 5.59 13.10
C ASN A 566 -21.79 4.59 11.94
N TYR A 567 -20.62 4.02 11.72
CA TYR A 567 -20.38 3.07 10.65
C TYR A 567 -20.78 1.67 11.07
N ASP A 568 -21.81 1.12 10.44
CA ASP A 568 -22.43 -0.15 10.83
C ASP A 568 -22.47 -1.18 9.70
N SER A 569 -21.85 -0.87 8.55
CA SER A 569 -21.99 -1.70 7.35
C SER A 569 -20.78 -1.68 6.42
N PHE A 570 -20.15 -2.83 6.29
CA PHE A 570 -19.16 -3.09 5.25
C PHE A 570 -19.73 -2.93 3.82
N ARG A 571 -21.05 -3.04 3.63
CA ARG A 571 -21.66 -2.78 2.31
C ARG A 571 -21.55 -1.32 1.88
N GLN A 572 -21.41 -0.41 2.84
CA GLN A 572 -21.20 1.03 2.60
C GLN A 572 -19.72 1.38 2.53
N LYS A 573 -18.83 0.37 2.55
CA LYS A 573 -17.37 0.51 2.58
C LYS A 573 -16.90 1.28 3.81
N GLU A 574 -17.39 0.88 4.97
CA GLU A 574 -17.07 1.54 6.23
C GLU A 574 -16.47 0.52 7.20
N LEU A 575 -15.39 0.87 7.91
CA LEU A 575 -14.99 0.08 9.08
C LEU A 575 -16.10 0.15 10.13
N LEU A 576 -16.40 -0.94 10.84
CA LEU A 576 -17.46 -0.97 11.85
C LEU A 576 -17.04 -0.28 13.15
N ASN A 577 -17.92 0.56 13.69
CA ASN A 577 -17.75 1.30 14.94
C ASN A 577 -18.00 0.46 16.21
N GLU A 578 -18.25 -0.84 16.06
CA GLU A 578 -18.33 -1.80 17.18
C GLU A 578 -17.10 -2.71 17.25
N ASP A 579 -16.27 -2.77 16.20
CA ASP A 579 -15.15 -3.70 16.05
C ASP A 579 -13.79 -3.09 16.41
N THR A 580 -12.90 -3.86 17.05
CA THR A 580 -11.53 -3.40 17.33
C THR A 580 -10.56 -3.96 16.30
N TYR A 581 -9.60 -3.15 15.86
CA TYR A 581 -8.69 -3.50 14.78
C TYR A 581 -7.22 -3.50 15.20
N THR A 582 -6.40 -4.28 14.51
CA THR A 582 -4.93 -4.14 14.54
C THR A 582 -4.42 -3.67 13.20
N PHE A 583 -3.47 -2.73 13.22
CA PHE A 583 -2.76 -2.22 12.04
C PHE A 583 -1.35 -2.82 12.03
N THR A 584 -1.05 -3.65 11.03
CA THR A 584 0.28 -4.25 10.85
C THR A 584 0.90 -3.70 9.58
N ALA A 585 2.06 -3.05 9.68
CA ALA A 585 2.73 -2.48 8.51
C ALA A 585 3.08 -3.58 7.48
N VAL A 586 2.91 -3.28 6.20
CA VAL A 586 3.29 -4.16 5.09
C VAL A 586 4.78 -4.00 4.84
N GLU A 587 5.54 -5.08 5.08
CA GLU A 587 7.00 -5.05 4.92
C GLU A 587 7.49 -5.51 3.54
N ASP A 588 6.61 -6.13 2.75
CA ASP A 588 6.94 -6.63 1.42
C ASP A 588 7.47 -5.53 0.48
N ASN A 589 8.58 -5.81 -0.20
CA ASN A 589 9.26 -4.83 -1.04
C ASN A 589 8.53 -4.60 -2.36
N GLU A 590 7.95 -5.64 -2.96
CA GLU A 590 7.20 -5.54 -4.21
C GLU A 590 5.96 -4.64 -4.00
N ALA A 591 5.20 -4.86 -2.93
CA ALA A 591 4.04 -4.05 -2.55
C ALA A 591 4.37 -2.57 -2.36
N LYS A 592 5.58 -2.25 -1.88
CA LYS A 592 6.04 -0.88 -1.63
C LYS A 592 6.69 -0.20 -2.83
N THR A 593 7.21 -0.94 -3.81
CA THR A 593 8.09 -0.37 -4.85
C THR A 593 7.68 -0.68 -6.29
N SER A 594 6.87 -1.71 -6.52
CA SER A 594 6.44 -2.11 -7.86
C SER A 594 5.22 -1.33 -8.33
N VAL A 595 5.28 -0.78 -9.55
CA VAL A 595 4.10 -0.21 -10.24
C VAL A 595 3.15 -1.30 -10.75
N ARG A 596 3.60 -2.57 -10.79
CA ARG A 596 2.84 -3.72 -11.31
C ARG A 596 2.26 -4.61 -10.21
N HIS A 597 2.40 -4.21 -8.95
CA HIS A 597 1.94 -5.01 -7.81
C HIS A 597 0.46 -5.40 -7.96
N GLY A 598 0.17 -6.70 -7.78
CA GLY A 598 -1.17 -7.28 -7.92
C GLY A 598 -1.58 -7.75 -9.32
N TYR A 599 -0.81 -7.46 -10.37
CA TYR A 599 -1.16 -7.83 -11.74
C TYR A 599 0.06 -8.30 -12.54
N LYS A 600 -0.08 -9.36 -13.34
CA LYS A 600 1.01 -9.80 -14.22
C LYS A 600 1.24 -8.76 -15.29
N TYR A 601 2.49 -8.30 -15.40
CA TYR A 601 2.97 -7.55 -16.55
C TYR A 601 3.91 -8.43 -17.39
N LEU A 602 3.65 -8.46 -18.69
CA LEU A 602 4.46 -9.11 -19.71
C LEU A 602 5.01 -8.02 -20.64
N ASN A 603 6.31 -8.05 -20.89
CA ASN A 603 6.98 -7.06 -21.74
C ASN A 603 6.52 -7.23 -23.19
N SER A 604 6.06 -6.15 -23.82
CA SER A 604 5.57 -6.12 -25.21
C SER A 604 6.58 -6.73 -26.19
N ASP A 605 7.88 -6.48 -25.98
CA ASP A 605 8.92 -7.03 -26.84
C ASP A 605 8.95 -8.55 -26.76
N ASP A 606 8.75 -9.14 -25.57
CA ASP A 606 8.79 -10.58 -25.33
C ASP A 606 7.56 -11.31 -25.90
N LEU A 607 6.41 -10.64 -26.00
CA LEU A 607 5.16 -11.23 -26.48
C LEU A 607 5.22 -11.71 -27.94
N LEU A 608 6.07 -11.10 -28.78
CA LEU A 608 6.16 -11.41 -30.21
C LEU A 608 6.65 -12.84 -30.52
N TYR A 609 7.34 -13.49 -29.58
CA TYR A 609 7.98 -14.82 -29.76
C TYR A 609 7.87 -15.69 -28.51
N THR A 610 7.01 -15.32 -27.57
CA THR A 610 6.77 -16.12 -26.37
C THR A 610 5.38 -16.71 -26.40
N LYS A 611 5.32 -18.02 -26.23
CA LYS A 611 4.10 -18.77 -25.96
C LYS A 611 3.96 -18.96 -24.46
N TYR A 612 2.73 -19.16 -24.02
CA TYR A 612 2.43 -19.38 -22.61
C TYR A 612 1.53 -20.58 -22.42
N TYR A 613 1.85 -21.41 -21.43
CA TYR A 613 0.90 -22.36 -20.87
C TYR A 613 0.19 -21.73 -19.68
N LEU A 614 -1.12 -21.95 -19.59
CA LEU A 614 -1.92 -21.52 -18.45
C LEU A 614 -2.18 -22.72 -17.55
N ASN A 615 -1.35 -22.88 -16.52
CA ASN A 615 -1.43 -24.00 -15.60
C ASN A 615 -2.45 -23.72 -14.50
N TYR A 616 -3.56 -24.46 -14.50
CA TYR A 616 -4.66 -24.25 -13.57
C TYR A 616 -4.27 -24.68 -12.16
N ASN A 617 -4.38 -23.76 -11.19
CA ASN A 617 -3.97 -24.00 -9.81
C ASN A 617 -5.02 -24.78 -9.00
N LEU A 618 -5.32 -26.02 -9.39
CA LEU A 618 -6.22 -26.89 -8.65
C LEU A 618 -5.45 -27.77 -7.66
N PHE A 619 -5.72 -27.63 -6.36
CA PHE A 619 -5.02 -28.39 -5.32
C PHE A 619 -5.10 -29.91 -5.51
N ALA A 620 -6.26 -30.41 -5.95
CA ALA A 620 -6.48 -31.84 -6.18
C ALA A 620 -5.68 -32.41 -7.36
N ASN A 621 -5.27 -31.56 -8.32
CA ASN A 621 -4.50 -31.97 -9.48
C ASN A 621 -3.69 -30.79 -10.07
N GLN A 622 -2.38 -30.83 -9.89
CA GLN A 622 -1.46 -29.79 -10.33
C GLN A 622 -1.04 -29.89 -11.80
N GLU A 623 -1.39 -30.96 -12.50
CA GLU A 623 -1.01 -31.21 -13.91
C GLU A 623 -2.02 -30.66 -14.91
N LEU A 624 -3.04 -29.93 -14.45
CA LEU A 624 -4.09 -29.38 -15.31
C LEU A 624 -3.64 -28.09 -16.00
N TYR A 625 -3.82 -28.04 -17.32
CA TYR A 625 -3.60 -26.84 -18.12
C TYR A 625 -4.90 -26.46 -18.82
N LEU A 626 -5.12 -25.16 -19.01
CA LEU A 626 -6.21 -24.67 -19.85
C LEU A 626 -5.90 -25.06 -21.29
N ASN A 627 -6.59 -26.08 -21.80
CA ASN A 627 -6.40 -26.59 -23.15
C ASN A 627 -7.65 -26.40 -23.99
N VAL A 628 -7.47 -26.26 -25.30
CA VAL A 628 -8.56 -26.24 -26.27
C VAL A 628 -8.96 -27.67 -26.62
N THR A 629 -10.25 -27.98 -26.48
CA THR A 629 -10.83 -29.28 -26.82
C THR A 629 -11.08 -29.41 -28.32
N GLU A 630 -11.39 -30.63 -28.79
CA GLU A 630 -11.75 -30.86 -30.21
C GLU A 630 -12.96 -30.02 -30.66
N ASP A 631 -13.91 -29.76 -29.75
CA ASP A 631 -15.10 -28.92 -29.98
C ASP A 631 -14.80 -27.41 -29.89
N LYS A 632 -13.52 -27.04 -29.77
CA LYS A 632 -13.01 -25.67 -29.60
C LYS A 632 -13.48 -25.00 -28.30
N SER A 633 -13.81 -25.79 -27.28
CA SER A 633 -14.08 -25.30 -25.93
C SER A 633 -12.78 -25.20 -25.13
N PHE A 634 -12.79 -24.55 -23.96
CA PHE A 634 -11.62 -24.49 -23.08
C PHE A 634 -11.84 -25.34 -21.84
N ALA A 635 -10.92 -26.26 -21.56
CA ALA A 635 -11.05 -27.24 -20.48
C ALA A 635 -9.73 -27.39 -19.70
N PRO A 636 -9.76 -27.42 -18.35
CA PRO A 636 -8.59 -27.81 -17.58
C PRO A 636 -8.35 -29.32 -17.75
N THR A 637 -7.32 -29.71 -18.50
CA THR A 637 -7.00 -31.12 -18.77
C THR A 637 -5.51 -31.42 -18.53
N PRO A 638 -5.15 -32.67 -18.19
CA PRO A 638 -3.74 -33.02 -17.94
C PRO A 638 -2.87 -32.83 -19.19
N GLY A 639 -1.68 -32.24 -18.98
CA GLY A 639 -0.65 -32.08 -20.01
C GLY A 639 -0.73 -30.76 -20.79
N GLN A 640 0.41 -30.40 -21.37
CA GLN A 640 0.66 -29.13 -22.08
C GLN A 640 0.24 -29.21 -23.55
N ALA A 641 -1.06 -29.31 -23.82
CA ALA A 641 -1.57 -29.51 -25.18
C ALA A 641 -1.84 -28.21 -25.96
N THR A 642 -2.06 -27.09 -25.27
CA THR A 642 -2.37 -25.77 -25.86
C THR A 642 -1.41 -24.72 -25.34
N THR A 643 -0.87 -23.91 -26.24
CA THR A 643 -0.14 -22.68 -25.92
C THR A 643 -0.95 -21.45 -26.32
N TYR A 644 -0.67 -20.34 -25.64
CA TYR A 644 -1.29 -19.05 -25.89
C TYR A 644 -0.24 -18.01 -26.30
N GLU A 645 -0.57 -17.21 -27.29
CA GLU A 645 0.11 -15.94 -27.58
C GLU A 645 -0.72 -14.83 -26.91
N LEU A 646 -0.06 -13.95 -26.16
CA LEU A 646 -0.74 -12.83 -25.50
C LEU A 646 -0.42 -11.56 -26.28
N ILE A 647 -1.44 -10.75 -26.53
CA ILE A 647 -1.32 -9.49 -27.26
C ILE A 647 -1.83 -8.39 -26.33
N GLU A 648 -1.09 -7.29 -26.19
CA GLU A 648 -1.58 -6.14 -25.43
C GLU A 648 -2.87 -5.61 -26.05
N ALA A 649 -3.82 -5.24 -25.19
CA ALA A 649 -5.12 -4.74 -25.60
C ALA A 649 -5.06 -3.28 -26.09
N LYS A 650 -4.35 -3.05 -27.22
CA LYS A 650 -4.21 -1.76 -27.88
C LYS A 650 -5.31 -1.51 -28.91
N ASP A 651 -5.43 -2.41 -29.89
CA ASP A 651 -6.34 -2.25 -31.03
C ASP A 651 -7.56 -3.18 -30.91
N VAL A 652 -8.27 -3.11 -29.77
CA VAL A 652 -9.45 -3.95 -29.52
C VAL A 652 -10.64 -3.42 -30.35
N PRO A 653 -11.50 -4.28 -30.94
CA PRO A 653 -12.64 -3.87 -31.79
C PRO A 653 -13.83 -3.23 -31.04
N VAL A 654 -13.55 -2.46 -29.98
CA VAL A 654 -14.46 -1.54 -29.30
C VAL A 654 -13.85 -0.15 -29.53
N GLU A 655 -14.51 0.70 -30.33
CA GLU A 655 -13.93 1.91 -30.94
C GLU A 655 -13.04 2.74 -29.99
N ASP A 656 -11.75 2.86 -30.34
CA ASP A 656 -10.74 3.76 -29.75
C ASP A 656 -10.43 3.59 -28.24
N GLU A 657 -10.74 2.44 -27.63
CA GLU A 657 -10.40 2.15 -26.23
C GLU A 657 -9.15 1.25 -26.10
N GLU A 658 -8.08 1.78 -25.46
CA GLU A 658 -6.86 1.03 -25.11
C GLU A 658 -6.87 0.66 -23.60
N ALA A 659 -6.35 -0.53 -23.25
CA ALA A 659 -6.26 -1.00 -21.86
C ALA A 659 -4.80 -1.36 -21.46
N ILE A 660 -3.88 -0.42 -21.72
CA ILE A 660 -2.45 -0.54 -21.44
C ILE A 660 -2.05 0.48 -20.37
N ASP A 661 -1.27 0.04 -19.38
CA ASP A 661 -0.75 0.90 -18.31
C ASP A 661 -1.83 1.75 -17.61
N VAL A 662 -3.02 1.17 -17.45
CA VAL A 662 -4.17 1.85 -16.85
C VAL A 662 -3.87 2.10 -15.37
N PRO A 663 -3.80 3.36 -14.91
CA PRO A 663 -3.53 3.67 -13.51
C PRO A 663 -4.73 3.30 -12.62
N PHE A 664 -4.46 2.74 -11.44
CA PHE A 664 -5.47 2.39 -10.46
C PHE A 664 -4.92 2.46 -9.02
N GLY A 665 -5.82 2.39 -8.03
CA GLY A 665 -5.45 2.35 -6.62
C GLY A 665 -5.05 3.68 -6.00
N TYR A 666 -4.79 3.65 -4.70
CA TYR A 666 -4.44 4.80 -3.86
C TYR A 666 -3.03 4.66 -3.28
N GLY A 667 -2.27 5.75 -3.12
CA GLY A 667 -1.00 5.73 -2.39
C GLY A 667 0.08 6.64 -2.97
N ALA A 668 -0.08 7.14 -4.19
CA ALA A 668 0.81 8.14 -4.77
C ALA A 668 0.88 9.41 -3.90
N GLU A 669 -0.23 9.75 -3.24
CA GLU A 669 -0.39 10.86 -2.32
C GLU A 669 0.52 10.78 -1.09
N ILE A 670 0.94 9.57 -0.73
CA ILE A 670 1.81 9.29 0.42
C ILE A 670 3.21 8.83 0.03
N GLY A 671 3.55 8.85 -1.26
CA GLY A 671 4.85 8.48 -1.80
C GLY A 671 5.01 7.01 -2.19
N LEU A 672 3.92 6.21 -2.23
CA LEU A 672 3.95 4.88 -2.83
C LEU A 672 3.86 4.99 -4.37
N PRO A 673 4.33 3.99 -5.14
CA PRO A 673 4.15 3.99 -6.59
C PRO A 673 2.66 4.04 -6.98
N GLN A 674 2.33 4.76 -8.05
CA GLN A 674 1.02 4.63 -8.69
C GLN A 674 0.94 3.26 -9.36
N LEU A 675 -0.03 2.44 -8.99
CA LEU A 675 -0.21 1.12 -9.61
C LEU A 675 -0.76 1.28 -11.03
N ALA A 676 -0.32 0.40 -11.92
CA ALA A 676 -0.73 0.36 -13.31
C ALA A 676 -0.87 -1.10 -13.81
N ARG A 677 -1.97 -1.39 -14.52
CA ARG A 677 -2.26 -2.72 -15.06
C ARG A 677 -2.47 -2.67 -16.58
N THR A 678 -2.13 -3.77 -17.23
CA THR A 678 -2.25 -3.97 -18.68
C THR A 678 -3.11 -5.18 -18.94
N ALA A 679 -4.07 -5.07 -19.86
CA ALA A 679 -4.91 -6.18 -20.29
C ALA A 679 -4.35 -6.85 -21.54
N TYR A 680 -4.65 -8.15 -21.68
CA TYR A 680 -4.17 -8.98 -22.77
C TYR A 680 -5.32 -9.70 -23.48
N VAL A 681 -5.23 -9.75 -24.80
CA VAL A 681 -6.03 -10.65 -25.64
C VAL A 681 -5.29 -11.98 -25.72
N LEU A 682 -6.00 -13.08 -25.46
CA LEU A 682 -5.45 -14.43 -25.57
C LEU A 682 -5.75 -15.00 -26.95
N LYS A 683 -4.68 -15.33 -27.69
CA LYS A 683 -4.71 -16.01 -28.97
C LYS A 683 -4.25 -17.45 -28.79
N VAL A 684 -5.01 -18.40 -29.31
CA VAL A 684 -4.65 -19.82 -29.27
C VAL A 684 -3.61 -20.05 -30.35
N SER A 685 -2.42 -20.49 -29.98
CA SER A 685 -1.37 -20.71 -30.98
C SER A 685 -1.69 -21.93 -31.85
N ASP A 686 -1.39 -21.83 -33.13
CA ASP A 686 -1.27 -22.97 -34.04
C ASP A 686 0.21 -23.31 -34.32
N LYS A 687 0.42 -24.36 -35.13
CA LYS A 687 1.75 -24.84 -35.52
C LYS A 687 2.43 -23.96 -36.59
N ASN A 688 1.68 -23.08 -37.25
CA ASN A 688 2.17 -22.20 -38.29
C ASN A 688 2.90 -21.01 -37.64
N LEU A 689 4.09 -20.67 -38.14
CA LEU A 689 4.90 -19.53 -37.66
C LEU A 689 4.71 -18.26 -38.52
N ILE A 690 3.94 -18.37 -39.62
CA ILE A 690 3.86 -17.41 -40.73
C ILE A 690 2.50 -16.75 -40.90
N ASP A 691 1.39 -17.43 -40.59
CA ASP A 691 0.01 -16.89 -40.59
C ASP A 691 -0.78 -17.65 -39.52
N ASN A 692 -0.46 -17.34 -38.26
CA ASN A 692 -1.07 -17.94 -37.07
C ASN A 692 -2.39 -17.21 -36.68
N ASP A 693 -2.92 -16.30 -37.50
CA ASP A 693 -3.80 -15.22 -37.05
C ASP A 693 -5.30 -15.53 -37.09
N LYS A 694 -5.72 -16.68 -36.60
CA LYS A 694 -7.15 -17.03 -36.75
C LYS A 694 -7.86 -17.48 -35.51
N VAL A 695 -7.26 -17.84 -34.37
CA VAL A 695 -8.08 -18.35 -33.25
C VAL A 695 -7.83 -17.58 -31.96
N TYR A 696 -8.89 -16.95 -31.46
CA TYR A 696 -8.86 -16.18 -30.21
C TYR A 696 -9.85 -16.74 -29.20
N VAL A 697 -9.67 -16.36 -27.94
CA VAL A 697 -10.64 -16.62 -26.88
C VAL A 697 -11.82 -15.66 -27.03
N TYR A 698 -13.01 -16.19 -27.30
CA TYR A 698 -14.26 -15.43 -27.33
C TYR A 698 -15.20 -15.89 -26.21
N LEU A 699 -15.89 -14.97 -25.55
CA LEU A 699 -17.08 -15.30 -24.75
C LEU A 699 -18.29 -15.34 -25.67
N VAL A 700 -18.99 -16.47 -25.71
CA VAL A 700 -20.20 -16.68 -26.51
C VAL A 700 -21.40 -16.69 -25.56
N SER A 701 -22.47 -15.96 -25.89
CA SER A 701 -23.67 -15.79 -25.07
C SER A 701 -24.94 -16.21 -25.81
N PRO A 702 -25.18 -17.52 -26.07
CA PRO A 702 -26.35 -17.95 -26.80
C PRO A 702 -27.65 -17.68 -26.03
N GLN A 703 -28.73 -17.37 -26.77
CA GLN A 703 -30.03 -17.12 -26.15
C GLN A 703 -30.51 -18.34 -25.33
N GLY A 704 -30.80 -18.12 -24.05
CA GLY A 704 -31.33 -19.14 -23.14
C GLY A 704 -30.31 -20.13 -22.61
N LYS A 705 -29.00 -19.91 -22.82
CA LYS A 705 -27.91 -20.71 -22.25
C LYS A 705 -26.97 -19.83 -21.42
N THR A 706 -26.22 -20.46 -20.51
CA THR A 706 -25.12 -19.79 -19.81
C THR A 706 -24.00 -19.46 -20.82
N PRO A 707 -23.47 -18.23 -20.83
CA PRO A 707 -22.31 -17.91 -21.64
C PRO A 707 -21.08 -18.74 -21.27
N TYR A 708 -20.23 -19.01 -22.27
CA TYR A 708 -19.03 -19.84 -22.13
C TYR A 708 -17.94 -19.35 -23.10
N TYR A 709 -16.69 -19.63 -22.75
CA TYR A 709 -15.55 -19.27 -23.58
C TYR A 709 -15.30 -20.31 -24.66
N LYS A 710 -15.03 -19.85 -25.87
CA LYS A 710 -14.82 -20.68 -27.06
C LYS A 710 -13.68 -20.14 -27.92
N ALA A 711 -12.89 -21.05 -28.48
CA ALA A 711 -11.82 -20.73 -29.41
C ALA A 711 -12.44 -20.50 -30.80
N MET A 712 -12.39 -19.26 -31.30
CA MET A 712 -13.05 -18.87 -32.55
C MET A 712 -12.17 -17.97 -33.41
N THR A 713 -12.37 -18.07 -34.72
CA THR A 713 -11.87 -17.05 -35.66
C THR A 713 -12.75 -15.82 -35.71
N LYS A 714 -12.19 -14.66 -36.07
CA LYS A 714 -12.96 -13.43 -36.26
C LYS A 714 -14.13 -13.64 -37.22
N ALA A 715 -13.88 -14.29 -38.37
CA ALA A 715 -14.94 -14.65 -39.32
C ALA A 715 -15.99 -15.59 -38.71
N GLN A 716 -15.58 -16.58 -37.90
CA GLN A 716 -16.51 -17.45 -37.18
C GLN A 716 -17.33 -16.69 -36.14
N ALA A 717 -16.75 -15.69 -35.46
CA ALA A 717 -17.47 -14.84 -34.53
C ALA A 717 -18.51 -13.98 -35.27
N GLU A 718 -18.13 -13.38 -36.39
CA GLU A 718 -19.02 -12.62 -37.27
C GLU A 718 -20.17 -13.49 -37.82
N ASP A 719 -19.88 -14.70 -38.28
CA ASP A 719 -20.87 -15.67 -38.77
C ASP A 719 -21.83 -16.16 -37.65
N ASN A 720 -21.39 -16.15 -36.39
CA ASN A 720 -22.18 -16.56 -35.22
C ASN A 720 -22.77 -15.36 -34.45
N ALA A 721 -23.00 -14.22 -35.10
CA ALA A 721 -23.52 -13.02 -34.45
C ALA A 721 -24.80 -13.22 -33.61
N ALA A 722 -25.63 -14.24 -33.92
CA ALA A 722 -26.82 -14.58 -33.15
C ALA A 722 -26.53 -15.02 -31.70
N ASP A 723 -25.34 -15.58 -31.44
CA ASP A 723 -24.90 -16.01 -30.11
C ASP A 723 -24.04 -14.91 -29.42
N ASN A 724 -24.03 -13.69 -29.97
CA ASN A 724 -23.33 -12.51 -29.43
C ASN A 724 -21.89 -12.79 -28.97
N PRO A 725 -21.01 -13.34 -29.84
CA PRO A 725 -19.62 -13.61 -29.49
C PRO A 725 -18.84 -12.31 -29.31
N LYS A 726 -18.05 -12.24 -28.24
CA LYS A 726 -17.15 -11.11 -27.99
C LYS A 726 -15.75 -11.56 -27.61
N LEU A 727 -14.76 -10.78 -28.04
CA LEU A 727 -13.36 -11.08 -27.78
C LEU A 727 -13.09 -10.98 -26.27
N GLY A 728 -12.52 -12.02 -25.67
CA GLY A 728 -12.10 -11.98 -24.27
C GLY A 728 -10.85 -11.10 -24.13
N VAL A 729 -10.90 -10.14 -23.21
CA VAL A 729 -9.80 -9.21 -22.94
C VAL A 729 -9.53 -9.26 -21.44
N PHE A 730 -8.35 -9.70 -21.02
CA PHE A 730 -8.15 -10.11 -19.62
C PHE A 730 -7.09 -9.29 -18.91
N TYR A 731 -7.43 -8.77 -17.73
CA TYR A 731 -6.41 -8.52 -16.72
C TYR A 731 -5.99 -9.84 -16.06
N LEU A 732 -4.69 -10.00 -15.82
CA LEU A 732 -4.12 -11.12 -15.10
C LEU A 732 -3.95 -10.71 -13.64
N LYS A 733 -5.00 -10.86 -12.83
CA LYS A 733 -5.06 -10.40 -11.43
C LYS A 733 -4.50 -11.44 -10.47
N ALA A 734 -3.53 -11.10 -9.64
CA ALA A 734 -2.97 -12.01 -8.64
C ALA A 734 -4.04 -12.41 -7.62
N ASP A 735 -4.18 -13.71 -7.37
CA ASP A 735 -5.10 -14.23 -6.35
C ASP A 735 -4.57 -15.46 -5.63
N GLN A 736 -3.71 -16.26 -6.25
CA GLN A 736 -3.25 -17.50 -5.62
C GLN A 736 -1.74 -17.65 -5.78
N VAL A 737 -1.17 -18.57 -5.03
CA VAL A 737 0.21 -19.00 -5.14
C VAL A 737 0.27 -20.52 -5.34
N LYS A 738 1.29 -20.95 -6.08
CA LYS A 738 1.66 -22.35 -6.27
C LYS A 738 3.16 -22.50 -6.01
N GLY A 739 3.51 -22.81 -4.76
CA GLY A 739 4.89 -22.64 -4.30
C GLY A 739 5.24 -21.15 -4.30
N ASP A 740 6.32 -20.77 -4.97
CA ASP A 740 6.75 -19.37 -5.11
C ASP A 740 6.15 -18.69 -6.36
N GLU A 741 5.36 -19.40 -7.18
CA GLU A 741 4.75 -18.83 -8.38
C GLU A 741 3.38 -18.20 -8.09
N ILE A 742 3.22 -16.93 -8.46
CA ILE A 742 1.94 -16.23 -8.43
C ILE A 742 1.04 -16.78 -9.54
N CYS A 743 -0.19 -17.12 -9.16
CA CYS A 743 -1.25 -17.56 -10.04
C CYS A 743 -2.27 -16.42 -10.22
N TYR A 744 -2.69 -16.23 -11.46
CA TYR A 744 -3.50 -15.09 -11.88
C TYR A 744 -4.90 -15.52 -12.31
N VAL A 745 -5.91 -14.82 -11.81
CA VAL A 745 -7.29 -14.90 -12.28
C VAL A 745 -7.40 -14.10 -13.57
N LEU A 746 -8.06 -14.70 -14.56
CA LEU A 746 -8.38 -14.02 -15.81
C LEU A 746 -9.63 -13.17 -15.60
N VAL A 747 -9.45 -11.87 -15.37
CA VAL A 747 -10.54 -10.89 -15.22
C VAL A 747 -10.85 -10.30 -16.58
N ASP A 748 -11.96 -10.72 -17.19
CA ASP A 748 -12.44 -10.20 -18.47
C ASP A 748 -12.98 -8.78 -18.29
N ILE A 749 -12.44 -7.85 -19.07
CA ILE A 749 -12.82 -6.43 -19.05
C ILE A 749 -13.77 -6.09 -20.20
N ASN A 750 -13.97 -6.97 -21.17
CA ASN A 750 -14.82 -6.66 -22.32
C ASN A 750 -16.29 -6.98 -22.01
N SER A 751 -17.07 -5.95 -21.69
CA SER A 751 -18.52 -6.08 -21.48
C SER A 751 -19.29 -6.34 -22.79
N GLY A 752 -18.66 -6.11 -23.94
CA GLY A 752 -19.27 -6.12 -25.27
C GLY A 752 -19.81 -4.77 -25.70
N ALA A 753 -19.93 -3.81 -24.78
CA ALA A 753 -20.29 -2.42 -25.07
C ALA A 753 -19.10 -1.46 -24.88
N VAL A 754 -18.33 -1.68 -23.81
CA VAL A 754 -17.13 -0.92 -23.41
C VAL A 754 -16.10 -1.85 -22.79
N LEU A 755 -14.84 -1.40 -22.71
CA LEU A 755 -13.82 -2.01 -21.86
C LEU A 755 -13.94 -1.44 -20.44
N GLU A 756 -14.29 -2.29 -19.47
CA GLU A 756 -14.41 -1.96 -18.04
C GLU A 756 -13.03 -1.82 -17.39
N THR A 757 -12.21 -0.89 -17.90
CA THR A 757 -10.79 -0.74 -17.54
C THR A 757 -10.55 -0.37 -16.08
N SER A 758 -11.56 0.14 -15.38
CA SER A 758 -11.54 0.57 -13.97
C SER A 758 -11.52 -0.57 -12.94
N ASN A 759 -11.97 -1.77 -13.30
CA ASN A 759 -11.85 -2.96 -12.45
C ASN A 759 -11.88 -4.25 -13.27
N GLY A 760 -12.91 -4.35 -14.12
CA GLY A 760 -13.23 -5.51 -14.93
C GLY A 760 -14.72 -5.79 -14.89
N TRP A 761 -15.17 -6.70 -15.74
CA TRP A 761 -16.58 -7.04 -15.88
C TRP A 761 -16.90 -8.37 -15.19
N MET A 762 -16.06 -9.39 -15.40
CA MET A 762 -16.24 -10.74 -14.84
C MET A 762 -14.94 -11.54 -14.78
N GLN A 763 -14.96 -12.68 -14.11
CA GLN A 763 -13.82 -13.60 -14.11
C GLN A 763 -14.13 -14.84 -14.95
N ALA A 764 -13.15 -15.32 -15.72
CA ALA A 764 -13.24 -16.63 -16.35
C ALA A 764 -13.15 -17.73 -15.29
N HIS A 765 -13.97 -18.77 -15.41
CA HIS A 765 -14.14 -19.79 -14.40
C HIS A 765 -14.12 -21.20 -15.00
N CYS A 766 -13.30 -22.08 -14.45
CA CYS A 766 -13.28 -23.49 -14.83
C CYS A 766 -14.32 -24.27 -14.01
N GLU A 767 -15.29 -24.90 -14.68
CA GLU A 767 -16.30 -25.73 -14.01
C GLU A 767 -15.80 -27.16 -13.77
N ASP A 768 -15.69 -27.55 -12.49
CA ASP A 768 -15.09 -28.82 -12.02
C ASP A 768 -15.85 -30.11 -12.45
N GLY A 769 -16.93 -30.02 -13.24
CA GLY A 769 -17.72 -31.17 -13.70
C GLY A 769 -18.13 -31.19 -15.18
N VAL A 770 -18.13 -30.04 -15.86
CA VAL A 770 -18.55 -29.92 -17.27
C VAL A 770 -17.35 -29.95 -18.23
N GLY A 771 -16.17 -29.56 -17.73
CA GLY A 771 -14.96 -29.49 -18.52
C GLY A 771 -14.95 -28.32 -19.50
N GLU A 772 -15.70 -27.24 -19.22
CA GLU A 772 -15.71 -26.01 -20.02
C GLU A 772 -15.40 -24.79 -19.14
N MET A 773 -14.87 -23.73 -19.76
CA MET A 773 -14.61 -22.45 -19.10
C MET A 773 -15.84 -21.54 -19.26
N SER A 774 -16.52 -21.27 -18.17
CA SER A 774 -17.61 -20.30 -18.07
C SER A 774 -17.12 -18.99 -17.46
N TYR A 775 -18.02 -18.19 -16.91
CA TYR A 775 -17.68 -16.96 -16.21
C TYR A 775 -18.48 -16.82 -14.92
N LEU A 776 -17.91 -16.08 -13.97
CA LEU A 776 -18.57 -15.71 -12.72
C LEU A 776 -18.51 -14.19 -12.50
N PRO A 777 -19.46 -13.62 -11.75
CA PRO A 777 -19.35 -12.22 -11.33
C PRO A 777 -18.10 -12.00 -10.47
N LEU A 778 -17.62 -10.76 -10.43
CA LEU A 778 -16.52 -10.35 -9.55
C LEU A 778 -16.93 -10.24 -8.07
N ASN A 779 -18.22 -10.28 -7.76
CA ASN A 779 -18.69 -10.22 -6.37
C ASN A 779 -18.60 -11.59 -5.70
N ASN A 780 -17.39 -12.07 -5.47
CA ASN A 780 -17.11 -13.30 -4.75
C ASN A 780 -17.21 -13.11 -3.23
N VAL A 781 -17.59 -14.15 -2.50
CA VAL A 781 -17.48 -14.20 -1.03
C VAL A 781 -16.23 -14.96 -0.61
N ALA A 782 -15.77 -14.75 0.62
CA ALA A 782 -14.57 -15.37 1.19
C ALA A 782 -14.42 -16.90 0.97
N THR A 783 -15.53 -17.65 0.92
CA THR A 783 -15.50 -19.11 0.72
C THR A 783 -15.44 -19.55 -0.73
N GLU A 784 -15.62 -18.64 -1.69
CA GLU A 784 -15.63 -18.94 -3.11
C GLU A 784 -14.22 -18.86 -3.68
N ARG A 785 -13.77 -19.94 -4.30
CA ARG A 785 -12.45 -20.00 -4.94
C ARG A 785 -12.55 -19.46 -6.38
N ALA A 786 -11.65 -18.54 -6.73
CA ALA A 786 -11.46 -18.11 -8.11
C ALA A 786 -10.61 -19.10 -8.92
N SER A 787 -10.81 -19.14 -10.24
CA SER A 787 -9.96 -19.91 -11.14
C SER A 787 -8.69 -19.11 -11.48
N ALA A 788 -7.56 -19.52 -10.91
CA ALA A 788 -6.27 -18.87 -11.10
C ALA A 788 -5.27 -19.78 -11.84
N PHE A 789 -4.39 -19.17 -12.63
CA PHE A 789 -3.44 -19.86 -13.50
C PHE A 789 -2.01 -19.36 -13.28
N ALA A 790 -1.06 -20.27 -13.11
CA ALA A 790 0.34 -19.94 -13.29
C ALA A 790 0.63 -19.76 -14.79
N VAL A 791 1.26 -18.64 -15.15
CA VAL A 791 1.57 -18.27 -16.54
C VAL A 791 2.99 -18.76 -16.84
N ILE A 792 3.09 -19.93 -17.45
CA ILE A 792 4.36 -20.61 -17.71
C ILE A 792 4.88 -20.24 -19.09
N LYS A 793 6.09 -19.70 -19.15
CA LYS A 793 6.75 -19.28 -20.38
C LYS A 793 7.19 -20.49 -21.23
N ASP A 794 6.98 -20.40 -22.54
CA ASP A 794 7.47 -21.33 -23.56
C ASP A 794 8.10 -20.51 -24.71
N ASP A 795 9.43 -20.57 -24.85
CA ASP A 795 10.15 -19.80 -25.85
C ASP A 795 9.97 -20.40 -27.24
N ARG A 796 9.47 -19.62 -28.21
CA ARG A 796 9.18 -20.08 -29.57
C ARG A 796 10.19 -19.48 -30.57
N PRO A 797 11.22 -20.23 -31.00
CA PRO A 797 12.19 -19.71 -31.96
C PRO A 797 11.51 -19.49 -33.32
N LEU A 798 11.62 -18.27 -33.84
CA LEU A 798 11.00 -17.91 -35.12
C LEU A 798 11.96 -18.04 -36.31
N TYR A 799 13.27 -18.13 -36.05
CA TYR A 799 14.32 -18.07 -37.05
C TYR A 799 15.30 -19.22 -36.91
N MET A 800 15.79 -19.72 -38.05
CA MET A 800 16.82 -20.75 -38.11
C MET A 800 18.17 -20.18 -37.75
N ASP A 801 18.80 -20.81 -36.77
CA ASP A 801 20.18 -20.55 -36.38
C ASP A 801 21.12 -21.57 -37.05
N LEU A 802 22.03 -21.06 -37.87
CA LEU A 802 23.09 -21.82 -38.53
C LEU A 802 24.36 -21.87 -37.68
N GLY A 803 24.41 -21.13 -36.56
CA GLY A 803 25.57 -20.94 -35.71
C GLY A 803 26.46 -19.78 -36.15
N GLU A 804 27.27 -19.27 -35.21
CA GLU A 804 28.15 -18.11 -35.42
C GLU A 804 29.36 -18.38 -36.34
N ILE A 805 29.71 -19.66 -36.54
CA ILE A 805 30.83 -20.05 -37.40
C ILE A 805 30.32 -20.23 -38.82
N GLY A 806 30.80 -19.38 -39.75
CA GLY A 806 30.38 -19.42 -41.13
C GLY A 806 30.69 -20.75 -41.83
N LYS A 807 29.83 -21.15 -42.77
CA LYS A 807 29.87 -22.46 -43.44
C LYS A 807 29.28 -22.44 -44.85
N ASN A 808 29.65 -23.43 -45.64
CA ASN A 808 29.10 -23.63 -46.98
C ASN A 808 27.77 -24.40 -46.90
N ILE A 809 26.75 -23.85 -47.55
CA ILE A 809 25.40 -24.38 -47.57
C ILE A 809 24.85 -24.43 -49.00
N ASN A 810 23.88 -25.31 -49.22
CA ASN A 810 23.03 -25.32 -50.39
C ASN A 810 21.62 -24.90 -49.97
N ILE A 811 21.09 -23.82 -50.57
CA ILE A 811 19.68 -23.43 -50.40
C ILE A 811 18.88 -23.94 -51.59
N PHE A 812 17.81 -24.68 -51.33
CA PHE A 812 17.03 -25.33 -52.40
C PHE A 812 15.54 -25.37 -52.10
N ARG A 813 14.74 -25.63 -53.14
CA ARG A 813 13.33 -26.00 -53.00
C ARG A 813 13.07 -27.38 -53.59
N ALA A 814 12.12 -28.11 -53.03
CA ALA A 814 11.65 -29.36 -53.60
C ALA A 814 10.75 -29.10 -54.83
N ARG A 815 10.92 -29.88 -55.91
CA ARG A 815 10.06 -29.87 -57.10
C ARG A 815 9.82 -31.30 -57.59
N GLY A 816 8.68 -31.88 -57.19
CA GLY A 816 8.37 -33.28 -57.49
C GLY A 816 9.32 -34.23 -56.75
N THR A 817 10.08 -35.07 -57.47
CA THR A 817 11.06 -36.00 -56.88
C THR A 817 12.50 -35.50 -56.90
N GLY A 818 12.76 -34.25 -57.32
CA GLY A 818 14.10 -33.64 -57.33
C GLY A 818 14.09 -32.23 -56.73
N SER A 819 15.28 -31.65 -56.59
CA SER A 819 15.46 -30.32 -55.99
C SER A 819 15.93 -29.28 -57.01
N GLU A 820 15.61 -28.01 -56.76
CA GLU A 820 16.16 -26.86 -57.47
C GLU A 820 16.94 -25.98 -56.50
N PHE A 821 18.21 -25.71 -56.81
CA PHE A 821 19.18 -25.04 -55.94
C PHE A 821 19.40 -23.60 -56.37
N LEU A 822 19.52 -22.70 -55.40
CA LEU A 822 19.95 -21.33 -55.62
C LEU A 822 21.44 -21.28 -55.99
N PHE A 823 21.82 -20.37 -56.89
CA PHE A 823 23.21 -20.16 -57.29
C PHE A 823 23.43 -18.76 -57.89
N GLU A 824 24.69 -18.36 -58.11
CA GLU A 824 25.05 -17.16 -58.87
C GLU A 824 24.92 -17.40 -60.39
N ASP A 825 23.89 -16.84 -61.01
CA ASP A 825 23.66 -16.88 -62.45
C ASP A 825 24.35 -15.71 -63.16
N SER A 826 25.61 -15.90 -63.51
CA SER A 826 26.44 -14.96 -64.26
C SER A 826 26.30 -15.08 -65.79
N ASN A 827 25.65 -16.13 -66.28
CA ASN A 827 25.52 -16.42 -67.72
C ASN A 827 24.07 -16.32 -68.23
N ASN A 828 23.16 -15.82 -67.39
CA ASN A 828 21.74 -15.72 -67.69
C ASN A 828 21.13 -17.08 -68.10
N GLN A 829 21.51 -18.16 -67.41
CA GLN A 829 20.92 -19.49 -67.56
C GLN A 829 19.40 -19.47 -67.28
N SER A 830 18.95 -18.50 -66.49
CA SER A 830 17.53 -18.20 -66.23
C SER A 830 16.78 -17.61 -67.44
N ASN A 831 17.47 -17.27 -68.54
CA ASN A 831 16.93 -16.68 -69.77
C ASN A 831 16.10 -15.40 -69.56
N ALA A 832 16.52 -14.51 -68.67
CA ALA A 832 15.89 -13.20 -68.50
C ALA A 832 16.12 -12.30 -69.74
N PRO A 833 15.11 -11.54 -70.20
CA PRO A 833 15.15 -10.78 -71.46
C PRO A 833 16.06 -9.55 -71.40
N GLN A 834 16.24 -8.96 -70.21
CA GLN A 834 17.14 -7.84 -69.98
C GLN A 834 18.01 -8.13 -68.76
N VAL A 835 19.33 -8.11 -68.96
CA VAL A 835 20.34 -8.38 -67.95
C VAL A 835 21.51 -7.41 -68.11
N VAL A 836 22.15 -7.04 -67.01
CA VAL A 836 23.47 -6.43 -67.05
C VAL A 836 24.47 -7.52 -67.44
N LYS A 837 25.24 -7.26 -68.51
CA LYS A 837 26.27 -8.20 -68.97
C LYS A 837 27.31 -8.42 -67.86
N ASP A 838 27.71 -9.67 -67.65
CA ASP A 838 28.72 -10.09 -66.68
C ASP A 838 28.35 -9.81 -65.19
N PHE A 839 27.07 -9.55 -64.89
CA PHE A 839 26.55 -9.42 -63.53
C PHE A 839 25.95 -10.74 -63.03
N GLY A 840 26.32 -11.16 -61.81
CA GLY A 840 25.81 -12.37 -61.18
C GLY A 840 24.44 -12.11 -60.52
N TYR A 841 23.35 -12.51 -61.16
CA TYR A 841 22.03 -12.48 -60.51
C TYR A 841 21.85 -13.71 -59.63
N LEU A 842 20.97 -13.64 -58.63
CA LEU A 842 20.50 -14.86 -57.96
C LEU A 842 19.65 -15.66 -58.96
N GLY A 843 20.10 -16.86 -59.28
CA GLY A 843 19.43 -17.80 -60.16
C GLY A 843 19.09 -19.09 -59.46
N MET A 844 18.49 -20.02 -60.22
CA MET A 844 18.11 -21.33 -59.71
C MET A 844 18.35 -22.41 -60.78
N THR A 845 18.91 -23.56 -60.38
CA THR A 845 19.22 -24.68 -61.29
C THR A 845 18.68 -26.00 -60.72
N ALA A 846 18.26 -26.92 -61.59
CA ALA A 846 17.85 -28.25 -61.13
C ALA A 846 19.04 -29.07 -60.63
N GLU A 847 18.82 -29.99 -59.70
CA GLU A 847 19.83 -30.84 -59.07
C GLU A 847 20.84 -31.46 -60.05
N LYS A 848 20.37 -31.94 -61.20
CA LYS A 848 21.20 -32.62 -62.20
C LYS A 848 21.81 -31.70 -63.26
N ILE A 849 21.53 -30.40 -63.19
CA ILE A 849 22.05 -29.39 -64.11
C ILE A 849 23.16 -28.62 -63.40
N GLN A 850 24.38 -28.77 -63.91
CA GLN A 850 25.53 -28.01 -63.43
C GLN A 850 25.36 -26.52 -63.77
N PRO A 851 25.62 -25.60 -62.82
CA PRO A 851 25.65 -24.17 -63.11
C PRO A 851 26.58 -23.83 -64.28
N VAL A 852 26.14 -22.97 -65.19
CA VAL A 852 26.94 -22.50 -66.32
C VAL A 852 27.70 -21.24 -65.92
N GLY A 853 29.03 -21.31 -65.92
CA GLY A 853 29.91 -20.18 -65.65
C GLY A 853 31.28 -20.59 -65.11
N LYS A 854 32.26 -19.69 -65.18
CA LYS A 854 33.57 -19.91 -64.55
C LYS A 854 33.38 -19.80 -63.03
N GLU A 855 33.75 -20.84 -62.28
CA GLU A 855 33.65 -20.86 -60.80
C GLU A 855 32.21 -20.80 -60.25
N SER A 856 31.19 -21.10 -61.07
CA SER A 856 29.79 -21.18 -60.62
C SER A 856 29.48 -22.54 -60.00
N THR A 857 29.11 -22.55 -58.72
CA THR A 857 28.64 -23.73 -57.96
C THR A 857 27.27 -23.44 -57.34
N LYS A 858 26.66 -24.43 -56.69
CA LYS A 858 25.40 -24.25 -55.94
C LYS A 858 25.64 -23.84 -54.48
N ALA A 859 26.91 -23.88 -54.04
CA ALA A 859 27.29 -23.60 -52.68
C ALA A 859 27.31 -22.08 -52.45
N LEU A 860 26.71 -21.66 -51.35
CA LEU A 860 26.80 -20.32 -50.79
C LEU A 860 27.50 -20.41 -49.45
N TYR A 861 28.40 -19.47 -49.15
CA TYR A 861 28.95 -19.34 -47.81
C TYR A 861 28.04 -18.44 -46.99
N ALA A 862 27.49 -18.97 -45.89
CA ALA A 862 26.70 -18.21 -44.93
C ALA A 862 27.64 -17.63 -43.87
N ASP A 863 27.81 -16.31 -43.87
CA ASP A 863 28.62 -15.58 -42.90
C ASP A 863 27.70 -14.95 -41.85
N TYR A 864 27.92 -15.27 -40.57
CA TYR A 864 27.07 -14.78 -39.48
C TYR A 864 27.31 -13.29 -39.22
N VAL A 865 26.22 -12.55 -39.04
CA VAL A 865 26.27 -11.15 -38.64
C VAL A 865 26.39 -11.08 -37.11
N LEU A 866 27.54 -10.64 -36.60
CA LEU A 866 27.84 -10.59 -35.15
C LEU A 866 26.91 -9.68 -34.37
N SER A 867 26.40 -8.63 -35.00
CA SER A 867 25.42 -7.71 -34.42
C SER A 867 24.00 -8.28 -34.37
N SER A 868 23.76 -9.50 -34.86
CA SER A 868 22.46 -10.15 -34.80
C SER A 868 22.02 -10.38 -33.35
N SER A 869 20.71 -10.32 -33.13
CA SER A 869 20.13 -10.78 -31.87
C SER A 869 19.88 -12.29 -31.93
N ASP A 870 19.93 -12.99 -30.79
CA ASP A 870 19.51 -14.40 -30.67
C ASP A 870 18.07 -14.64 -31.17
N ARG A 871 17.27 -13.57 -31.24
CA ARG A 871 15.85 -13.58 -31.67
C ARG A 871 15.67 -13.36 -33.18
N MET A 872 16.74 -13.01 -33.90
CA MET A 872 16.78 -12.90 -35.37
C MET A 872 18.24 -13.05 -35.85
N PRO A 873 18.76 -14.29 -35.93
CA PRO A 873 20.04 -14.57 -36.58
C PRO A 873 20.03 -14.10 -38.04
N GLN A 874 21.03 -13.32 -38.43
CA GLN A 874 21.19 -12.84 -39.80
C GLN A 874 22.48 -13.34 -40.42
N TYR A 875 22.44 -13.50 -41.75
CA TYR A 875 23.56 -14.01 -42.53
C TYR A 875 23.80 -13.15 -43.77
N LEU A 876 25.07 -12.95 -44.08
CA LEU A 876 25.53 -12.48 -45.39
C LEU A 876 25.82 -13.71 -46.25
N PHE A 877 25.15 -13.87 -47.39
CA PHE A 877 25.45 -14.97 -48.31
C PHE A 877 26.51 -14.57 -49.32
N VAL A 878 27.59 -15.34 -49.38
CA VAL A 878 28.80 -14.99 -50.13
C VAL A 878 29.15 -16.09 -51.13
N VAL A 879 29.50 -15.67 -52.35
CA VAL A 879 30.20 -16.52 -53.33
C VAL A 879 31.61 -16.01 -53.53
N ARG A 880 32.54 -16.90 -53.87
CA ARG A 880 33.98 -16.59 -53.90
C ARG A 880 34.49 -15.99 -52.56
N PRO A 881 34.19 -16.58 -51.38
CA PRO A 881 34.67 -16.09 -50.11
C PRO A 881 36.18 -16.32 -50.00
N ASP A 882 36.89 -15.26 -49.61
CA ASP A 882 38.32 -15.24 -49.33
C ASP A 882 38.53 -14.54 -47.99
N SER A 883 38.94 -15.33 -46.99
CA SER A 883 39.09 -14.84 -45.62
C SER A 883 40.54 -14.45 -45.35
N VAL A 884 40.73 -13.21 -44.92
CA VAL A 884 42.00 -12.65 -44.49
C VAL A 884 41.99 -12.53 -42.97
N LYS A 885 43.04 -13.05 -42.32
CA LYS A 885 43.17 -12.99 -40.86
C LYS A 885 43.68 -11.63 -40.41
N ASP A 886 43.44 -11.30 -39.14
CA ASP A 886 44.10 -10.19 -38.48
C ASP A 886 45.63 -10.30 -38.61
N GLY A 887 46.30 -9.16 -38.59
CA GLY A 887 47.74 -9.11 -38.69
C GLY A 887 48.30 -7.71 -38.50
N LYS A 888 49.40 -7.45 -39.18
CA LYS A 888 50.13 -6.18 -39.15
C LYS A 888 50.26 -5.59 -40.55
N TRP A 889 50.19 -4.28 -40.67
CA TRP A 889 50.29 -3.57 -41.93
C TRP A 889 51.39 -2.51 -41.91
N CYS A 890 52.16 -2.43 -42.98
CA CYS A 890 53.08 -1.31 -43.22
C CYS A 890 52.84 -0.73 -44.62
N ASN A 891 52.63 0.59 -44.69
CA ASN A 891 52.43 1.30 -45.97
C ASN A 891 53.57 1.12 -46.99
N THR A 892 54.77 0.73 -46.55
CA THR A 892 55.93 0.48 -47.42
C THR A 892 56.12 -1.00 -47.76
N HIS A 893 55.88 -1.90 -46.81
CA HIS A 893 56.28 -3.31 -46.93
C HIS A 893 55.10 -4.29 -47.13
N GLY A 894 53.86 -3.84 -46.88
CA GLY A 894 52.64 -4.64 -47.05
C GLY A 894 52.20 -5.35 -45.77
N TYR A 895 51.59 -6.53 -45.92
CA TYR A 895 50.98 -7.31 -44.85
C TYR A 895 51.97 -8.25 -44.15
N ASN A 896 51.93 -8.28 -42.81
CA ASN A 896 52.83 -9.00 -41.91
C ASN A 896 54.34 -8.91 -42.27
N PRO A 897 54.88 -7.68 -42.44
CA PRO A 897 56.27 -7.50 -42.88
C PRO A 897 57.31 -7.67 -41.76
N ASN A 898 56.88 -7.77 -40.49
CA ASN A 898 57.73 -7.80 -39.30
C ASN A 898 58.72 -6.62 -39.26
N CYS A 899 58.21 -5.39 -39.28
CA CYS A 899 59.03 -4.18 -39.31
C CYS A 899 58.59 -3.15 -38.25
N GLU A 900 59.48 -2.23 -37.86
CA GLU A 900 59.22 -1.26 -36.78
C GLU A 900 58.09 -0.25 -37.08
N HIS A 901 57.60 -0.17 -38.32
CA HIS A 901 56.56 0.75 -38.76
C HIS A 901 55.18 0.09 -38.93
N GLU A 902 55.02 -1.12 -38.40
CA GLU A 902 53.79 -1.88 -38.58
C GLU A 902 52.67 -1.41 -37.62
N VAL A 903 51.46 -1.31 -38.16
CA VAL A 903 50.22 -1.01 -37.41
C VAL A 903 49.29 -2.23 -37.44
N ASP A 904 48.28 -2.25 -36.57
CA ASP A 904 47.29 -3.33 -36.58
C ASP A 904 46.51 -3.35 -37.90
N TYR A 905 46.23 -4.56 -38.39
CA TYR A 905 45.44 -4.82 -39.58
C TYR A 905 44.27 -5.70 -39.22
N ASN A 906 43.06 -5.19 -39.40
CA ASN A 906 41.83 -5.93 -39.17
C ASN A 906 41.62 -6.93 -40.32
N GLY A 907 41.42 -8.20 -39.99
CA GLY A 907 41.01 -9.22 -40.94
C GLY A 907 39.64 -8.93 -41.52
N TYR A 908 39.26 -9.68 -42.54
CA TYR A 908 37.98 -9.53 -43.21
C TYR A 908 37.62 -10.76 -44.05
N LEU A 909 36.35 -10.85 -44.44
CA LEU A 909 35.87 -11.77 -45.47
C LEU A 909 35.62 -10.97 -46.76
N ALA A 910 36.35 -11.27 -47.83
CA ALA A 910 36.11 -10.71 -49.15
C ALA A 910 35.33 -11.69 -50.02
N GLY A 911 34.54 -11.19 -50.96
CA GLY A 911 33.80 -12.04 -51.89
C GLY A 911 32.73 -11.27 -52.64
N SER A 912 31.80 -11.98 -53.27
CA SER A 912 30.57 -11.35 -53.77
C SER A 912 29.39 -11.70 -52.89
N PHE A 913 28.81 -10.66 -52.31
CA PHE A 913 27.74 -10.73 -51.33
C PHE A 913 26.38 -10.62 -52.04
N LEU A 914 25.44 -11.49 -51.67
CA LEU A 914 24.06 -11.42 -52.13
C LEU A 914 23.43 -10.13 -51.61
N ILE A 915 22.79 -9.37 -52.50
CA ILE A 915 22.11 -8.13 -52.17
C ILE A 915 20.74 -8.07 -52.87
N ASN A 916 19.75 -7.59 -52.13
CA ASN A 916 18.48 -7.09 -52.63
C ASN A 916 18.73 -5.78 -53.43
N LEU A 917 18.37 -5.77 -54.72
CA LEU A 917 18.66 -4.65 -55.62
C LEU A 917 17.62 -3.51 -55.57
N THR A 918 16.78 -3.43 -54.54
CA THR A 918 15.71 -2.43 -54.42
C THR A 918 16.24 -1.00 -54.44
N ASP A 919 17.42 -0.72 -53.87
CA ASP A 919 18.06 0.61 -53.96
C ASP A 919 18.43 0.99 -55.39
N SER A 920 18.81 0.00 -56.22
CA SER A 920 19.16 0.21 -57.63
C SER A 920 17.94 0.50 -58.51
N VAL A 921 16.74 0.25 -57.98
CA VAL A 921 15.45 0.55 -58.62
C VAL A 921 14.89 1.89 -58.17
N LYS A 922 14.99 2.24 -56.87
CA LYS A 922 14.35 3.44 -56.29
C LYS A 922 15.02 4.78 -56.64
N SER A 923 16.29 4.79 -57.04
CA SER A 923 17.08 6.04 -57.24
C SER A 923 17.11 6.59 -58.68
N SER A 924 16.35 6.03 -59.63
CA SER A 924 16.44 6.44 -61.05
C SER A 924 15.53 7.62 -61.39
N THR A 925 16.07 8.85 -61.34
CA THR A 925 15.41 10.06 -61.92
C THR A 925 15.88 10.38 -63.35
N ASN A 926 16.80 9.59 -63.92
CA ASN A 926 17.37 9.85 -65.24
C ASN A 926 17.02 8.74 -66.24
N MET A 927 16.49 9.16 -67.40
CA MET A 927 16.20 8.35 -68.60
C MET A 927 17.42 7.61 -69.22
N LEU A 928 18.53 7.48 -68.50
CA LEU A 928 19.82 6.94 -68.99
C LEU A 928 20.26 5.63 -68.28
N ASN A 929 19.73 5.34 -67.09
CA ASN A 929 20.00 4.07 -66.38
C ASN A 929 18.70 3.26 -66.43
N ASN A 930 18.66 2.19 -67.22
CA ASN A 930 17.46 1.39 -67.43
C ASN A 930 17.18 0.52 -66.19
N PRO A 931 16.28 0.90 -65.24
CA PRO A 931 16.05 0.13 -64.02
C PRO A 931 15.43 -1.25 -64.31
N ASP A 932 14.90 -1.45 -65.52
CA ASP A 932 14.32 -2.72 -65.98
C ASP A 932 15.32 -3.88 -65.95
N VAL A 933 16.63 -3.62 -66.01
CA VAL A 933 17.66 -4.68 -65.92
C VAL A 933 17.76 -5.31 -64.53
N TYR A 934 17.28 -4.61 -63.49
CA TYR A 934 17.23 -5.11 -62.12
C TYR A 934 15.83 -5.60 -61.73
N LYS A 935 14.88 -5.57 -62.67
CA LYS A 935 13.52 -6.09 -62.49
C LYS A 935 13.27 -7.33 -63.34
N TRP A 936 12.30 -8.13 -62.91
CA TRP A 936 11.69 -9.20 -63.70
C TRP A 936 10.19 -9.12 -63.52
N GLN A 937 9.46 -8.76 -64.59
CA GLN A 937 8.00 -8.65 -64.59
C GLN A 937 7.48 -7.81 -63.40
N SER A 938 8.05 -6.62 -63.23
CA SER A 938 7.79 -5.64 -62.15
C SER A 938 8.40 -5.95 -60.78
N TYR A 939 8.93 -7.15 -60.52
CA TYR A 939 9.57 -7.51 -59.26
C TYR A 939 11.07 -7.21 -59.25
N THR A 940 11.59 -6.71 -58.13
CA THR A 940 13.03 -6.51 -57.92
C THR A 940 13.75 -7.86 -57.87
N ARG A 941 14.89 -7.97 -58.57
CA ARG A 941 15.78 -9.15 -58.54
C ARG A 941 16.81 -9.02 -57.41
N LEU A 942 17.45 -10.14 -57.07
CA LEU A 942 18.64 -10.15 -56.21
C LEU A 942 19.90 -10.41 -57.06
N GLY A 943 21.06 -9.97 -56.58
CA GLY A 943 22.33 -10.20 -57.26
C GLY A 943 23.52 -10.16 -56.33
N PHE A 944 24.67 -10.59 -56.83
CA PHE A 944 25.92 -10.70 -56.09
C PHE A 944 26.84 -9.53 -56.45
N VAL A 945 27.28 -8.77 -55.45
CA VAL A 945 28.19 -7.62 -55.63
C VAL A 945 29.49 -7.83 -54.87
N GLU A 946 30.62 -7.47 -55.48
CA GLU A 946 31.93 -7.59 -54.84
C GLU A 946 32.07 -6.63 -53.66
N GLY A 947 32.55 -7.15 -52.53
CA GLY A 947 32.71 -6.39 -51.31
C GLY A 947 33.59 -7.09 -50.26
N VAL A 948 33.63 -6.48 -49.08
CA VAL A 948 34.42 -6.92 -47.92
C VAL A 948 33.59 -6.75 -46.66
N HIS A 949 33.39 -7.83 -45.91
CA HIS A 949 32.81 -7.82 -44.57
C HIS A 949 33.94 -7.78 -43.53
N GLN A 950 33.94 -6.75 -42.68
CA GLN A 950 34.96 -6.53 -41.66
C GLN A 950 34.33 -6.13 -40.33
N VAL A 951 34.87 -6.68 -39.25
CA VAL A 951 34.55 -6.33 -37.87
C VAL A 951 35.78 -5.65 -37.28
N ASP A 952 35.59 -4.44 -36.75
CA ASP A 952 36.65 -3.68 -36.08
C ASP A 952 36.14 -3.02 -34.80
N ALA A 953 36.96 -2.16 -34.19
CA ALA A 953 36.61 -1.48 -32.95
C ALA A 953 35.44 -0.46 -33.10
N ASP A 954 35.16 -0.01 -34.33
CA ASP A 954 34.09 0.95 -34.63
C ASP A 954 32.76 0.26 -34.95
N GLY A 955 32.76 -1.07 -35.15
CA GLY A 955 31.58 -1.89 -35.39
C GLY A 955 31.76 -2.94 -36.50
N GLU A 956 30.64 -3.42 -37.02
CA GLU A 956 30.57 -4.41 -38.10
C GLU A 956 30.11 -3.74 -39.40
N PHE A 957 30.84 -3.94 -40.50
CA PHE A 957 30.62 -3.20 -41.74
C PHE A 957 30.81 -4.05 -42.98
N LEU A 958 29.95 -3.81 -43.97
CA LEU A 958 30.08 -4.31 -45.33
C LEU A 958 30.54 -3.17 -46.26
N TYR A 959 31.70 -3.32 -46.87
CA TYR A 959 32.27 -2.40 -47.84
C TYR A 959 31.99 -2.91 -49.27
N ILE A 960 31.10 -2.24 -50.01
CA ILE A 960 30.69 -2.65 -51.37
C ILE A 960 31.48 -1.87 -52.44
N LEU A 961 32.02 -2.52 -53.46
CA LEU A 961 32.78 -1.84 -54.53
C LEU A 961 31.88 -0.97 -55.42
N LYS A 962 32.38 0.22 -55.78
CA LYS A 962 31.72 1.17 -56.70
C LYS A 962 32.27 1.10 -58.13
N ASP A 963 31.46 1.59 -59.08
CA ASP A 963 31.81 1.84 -60.49
C ASP A 963 32.31 0.61 -61.28
N GLY A 964 31.89 -0.60 -60.92
CA GLY A 964 32.27 -1.82 -61.65
C GLY A 964 33.75 -2.21 -61.51
N LYS A 965 34.47 -1.65 -60.53
CA LYS A 965 35.82 -2.08 -60.14
C LYS A 965 35.77 -3.53 -59.63
N LYS A 966 36.90 -4.25 -59.73
CA LYS A 966 37.04 -5.63 -59.27
C LYS A 966 37.99 -5.73 -58.08
N LEU A 967 37.67 -6.57 -57.10
CA LEU A 967 38.54 -6.87 -55.95
C LEU A 967 39.91 -7.35 -56.40
N ALA A 968 39.96 -8.15 -57.48
CA ALA A 968 41.20 -8.64 -58.05
C ALA A 968 42.17 -7.52 -58.49
N ASP A 969 41.66 -6.36 -58.89
CA ASP A 969 42.47 -5.21 -59.33
C ASP A 969 43.03 -4.40 -58.16
N LEU A 970 42.47 -4.56 -56.95
CA LEU A 970 42.84 -3.83 -55.74
C LEU A 970 43.74 -4.63 -54.80
N ARG A 971 43.93 -5.93 -55.06
CA ARG A 971 44.80 -6.79 -54.23
C ARG A 971 46.26 -6.40 -54.40
N THR A 972 46.95 -6.29 -53.27
CA THR A 972 48.39 -6.04 -53.22
C THR A 972 49.18 -7.29 -53.58
N LYS A 973 50.53 -7.16 -53.64
CA LYS A 973 51.44 -8.30 -53.85
C LYS A 973 51.27 -9.44 -52.83
N ASP A 974 50.72 -9.13 -51.65
CA ASP A 974 50.53 -10.07 -50.55
C ASP A 974 49.12 -10.71 -50.58
N GLY A 975 48.33 -10.43 -51.62
CA GLY A 975 47.00 -11.00 -51.80
C GLY A 975 45.89 -10.31 -51.00
N VAL A 976 46.21 -9.34 -50.15
CA VAL A 976 45.24 -8.59 -49.32
C VAL A 976 45.00 -7.17 -49.84
N LEU A 977 43.98 -6.48 -49.33
CA LEU A 977 43.66 -5.08 -49.66
C LEU A 977 44.49 -4.11 -48.83
N ASP A 978 44.92 -3.01 -49.47
CA ASP A 978 45.50 -1.87 -48.75
C ASP A 978 44.40 -1.16 -47.95
N PRO A 979 44.58 -0.93 -46.63
CA PRO A 979 43.60 -0.20 -45.82
C PRO A 979 43.23 1.18 -46.39
N ARG A 980 44.17 1.84 -47.08
CA ARG A 980 43.93 3.14 -47.72
C ARG A 980 42.96 3.06 -48.88
N ASP A 981 42.87 1.90 -49.54
CA ASP A 981 41.90 1.66 -50.61
C ASP A 981 40.58 1.15 -50.05
N LEU A 982 40.60 0.25 -49.06
CA LEU A 982 39.40 -0.28 -48.40
C LEU A 982 38.55 0.83 -47.76
N TYR A 983 39.20 1.76 -47.06
CA TYR A 983 38.52 2.86 -46.36
C TYR A 983 38.31 4.10 -47.26
N ASN A 984 38.59 4.01 -48.56
CA ASN A 984 38.37 5.10 -49.49
C ASN A 984 36.92 5.09 -50.01
N GLU A 985 36.15 6.12 -49.64
CA GLU A 985 34.74 6.27 -50.04
C GLU A 985 34.52 6.44 -51.55
N ALA A 986 35.57 6.76 -52.32
CA ALA A 986 35.52 6.80 -53.79
C ALA A 986 35.66 5.40 -54.43
N ILE A 987 36.13 4.41 -53.67
CA ILE A 987 36.34 3.02 -54.12
C ILE A 987 35.25 2.12 -53.54
N PHE A 988 34.97 2.25 -52.24
CA PHE A 988 33.98 1.47 -51.52
C PHE A 988 32.82 2.31 -50.99
N GLU A 989 31.67 1.69 -50.87
CA GLU A 989 30.55 2.17 -50.07
C GLU A 989 30.54 1.43 -48.73
N LYS A 990 30.79 2.15 -47.63
CA LYS A 990 30.72 1.60 -46.28
C LYS A 990 29.25 1.49 -45.85
N LYS A 991 28.78 0.28 -45.57
CA LYS A 991 27.43 -0.02 -45.08
C LYS A 991 27.49 -0.62 -43.67
N PRO A 992 26.73 -0.09 -42.69
CA PRO A 992 26.71 -0.63 -41.33
C PRO A 992 25.92 -1.94 -41.27
N VAL A 993 26.50 -2.96 -40.66
CA VAL A 993 25.79 -4.19 -40.31
C VAL A 993 25.51 -4.10 -38.81
N ASP A 994 24.26 -3.84 -38.45
CA ASP A 994 23.85 -3.41 -37.10
C ASP A 994 22.77 -4.32 -36.48
N GLY A 995 22.61 -5.54 -36.99
CA GLY A 995 21.59 -6.49 -36.55
C GLY A 995 20.16 -6.17 -36.99
N LEU A 996 19.96 -5.11 -37.78
CA LEU A 996 18.65 -4.76 -38.34
C LEU A 996 18.48 -5.35 -39.75
N HIS A 997 17.24 -5.37 -40.24
CA HIS A 997 16.97 -5.73 -41.64
C HIS A 997 17.70 -4.77 -42.59
N LYS A 998 18.59 -5.31 -43.43
CA LYS A 998 19.30 -4.57 -44.47
C LYS A 998 19.18 -5.28 -45.82
N ASN A 999 19.45 -4.56 -46.91
CA ASN A 999 19.40 -5.12 -48.26
C ASN A 999 20.47 -6.20 -48.51
N TYR A 1000 21.49 -6.29 -47.65
CA TYR A 1000 22.62 -7.23 -47.75
C TYR A 1000 22.63 -8.32 -46.67
N ALA A 1001 21.71 -8.27 -45.71
CA ALA A 1001 21.61 -9.24 -44.63
C ALA A 1001 20.26 -9.96 -44.71
N PHE A 1002 20.27 -11.27 -44.50
CA PHE A 1002 19.10 -12.12 -44.67
C PHE A 1002 18.85 -12.96 -43.43
N SER A 1003 17.57 -13.12 -43.09
CA SER A 1003 17.13 -13.95 -41.97
C SER A 1003 16.38 -15.18 -42.51
N LEU A 1004 16.57 -16.34 -41.89
CA LEU A 1004 15.92 -17.59 -42.30
C LEU A 1004 14.71 -17.82 -41.39
N ARG A 1005 13.53 -17.39 -41.82
CA ARG A 1005 12.30 -17.44 -41.03
C ARG A 1005 11.67 -18.83 -41.10
N TYR A 1006 11.52 -19.55 -39.99
CA TYR A 1006 10.85 -20.85 -40.00
C TYR A 1006 9.39 -20.76 -40.43
N THR A 1007 8.89 -21.81 -41.10
CA THR A 1007 7.48 -21.87 -41.50
C THR A 1007 6.57 -22.48 -40.45
N ASP A 1008 7.08 -23.39 -39.63
CA ASP A 1008 6.35 -24.10 -38.58
C ASP A 1008 7.28 -24.55 -37.44
N ASP A 1009 6.65 -25.02 -36.35
CA ASP A 1009 7.35 -25.48 -35.15
C ASP A 1009 8.15 -26.80 -35.37
N ASP A 1010 8.07 -27.45 -36.55
CA ASP A 1010 8.95 -28.58 -36.91
C ASP A 1010 10.38 -28.10 -37.24
N HIS A 1011 10.54 -26.80 -37.53
CA HIS A 1011 11.83 -26.13 -37.79
C HIS A 1011 12.64 -26.75 -38.95
N LYS A 1012 11.97 -27.23 -40.01
CA LYS A 1012 12.62 -27.86 -41.18
C LYS A 1012 12.73 -26.93 -42.38
N ASP A 1013 11.67 -26.16 -42.61
CA ASP A 1013 11.45 -25.35 -43.79
C ASP A 1013 11.53 -23.85 -43.41
N PHE A 1014 12.04 -23.01 -44.31
CA PHE A 1014 12.17 -21.57 -44.04
C PHE A 1014 11.84 -20.69 -45.24
N LEU A 1015 11.47 -19.44 -44.95
CA LEU A 1015 11.39 -18.34 -45.89
C LEU A 1015 12.65 -17.49 -45.77
N LEU A 1016 13.14 -16.97 -46.89
CA LEU A 1016 14.31 -16.10 -46.90
C LEU A 1016 13.86 -14.64 -46.81
N GLU A 1017 13.99 -14.05 -45.62
CA GLU A 1017 13.60 -12.69 -45.28
C GLU A 1017 14.71 -11.69 -45.63
N SER A 1018 14.33 -10.55 -46.19
CA SER A 1018 15.21 -9.43 -46.54
C SER A 1018 14.52 -8.11 -46.20
N ASN A 1019 15.24 -7.01 -46.41
CA ASN A 1019 14.77 -5.68 -46.06
C ASN A 1019 13.81 -5.07 -47.09
N LEU A 1020 12.70 -4.54 -46.57
CA LEU A 1020 11.86 -3.52 -47.16
C LEU A 1020 11.79 -2.33 -46.19
N ASP A 1021 12.30 -1.19 -46.66
CA ASP A 1021 12.43 0.03 -45.88
C ASP A 1021 11.11 0.47 -45.22
N GLY A 1022 11.19 0.82 -43.93
CA GLY A 1022 10.06 1.30 -43.11
C GLY A 1022 9.07 0.24 -42.60
N VAL A 1023 9.15 -1.01 -43.05
CA VAL A 1023 8.17 -2.06 -42.68
C VAL A 1023 8.79 -3.38 -42.21
N SER A 1024 10.09 -3.59 -42.43
CA SER A 1024 10.80 -4.80 -41.97
C SER A 1024 11.26 -4.64 -40.52
N HIS A 1025 10.91 -5.60 -39.67
CA HIS A 1025 11.24 -5.70 -38.26
C HIS A 1025 11.13 -7.18 -37.85
N VAL A 1026 11.65 -7.55 -36.67
CA VAL A 1026 11.57 -8.93 -36.18
C VAL A 1026 10.11 -9.40 -36.20
N ALA A 1027 9.84 -10.55 -36.81
CA ALA A 1027 8.49 -11.10 -36.97
C ALA A 1027 7.50 -10.26 -37.79
N SER A 1028 8.00 -9.37 -38.67
CA SER A 1028 7.16 -8.63 -39.61
C SER A 1028 6.49 -9.55 -40.63
N PHE A 1029 5.24 -9.27 -40.98
CA PHE A 1029 4.52 -9.89 -42.10
C PHE A 1029 4.58 -9.05 -43.39
N LYS A 1030 5.16 -7.83 -43.29
CA LYS A 1030 5.13 -6.79 -44.32
C LYS A 1030 6.52 -6.51 -44.91
N GLY A 1031 7.52 -7.35 -44.63
CA GLY A 1031 8.89 -7.24 -45.14
C GLY A 1031 9.03 -7.62 -46.62
N ALA A 1032 10.29 -7.80 -47.07
CA ALA A 1032 10.62 -8.34 -48.39
C ALA A 1032 11.03 -9.81 -48.28
N TRP A 1033 10.55 -10.64 -49.20
CA TRP A 1033 10.76 -12.09 -49.14
C TRP A 1033 11.22 -12.63 -50.49
N VAL A 1034 12.14 -13.58 -50.51
CA VAL A 1034 12.53 -14.21 -51.78
C VAL A 1034 11.41 -15.13 -52.27
N LYS A 1035 10.93 -14.90 -53.49
CA LYS A 1035 10.00 -15.76 -54.22
C LYS A 1035 10.59 -16.21 -55.55
N ILE A 1036 9.99 -17.24 -56.13
CA ILE A 1036 10.34 -17.70 -57.47
C ILE A 1036 9.22 -17.32 -58.44
N HIS A 1037 9.44 -16.30 -59.27
CA HIS A 1037 8.48 -15.85 -60.27
C HIS A 1037 8.86 -16.36 -61.65
N ASN A 1038 8.06 -17.29 -62.20
CA ASN A 1038 8.31 -17.91 -63.51
C ASN A 1038 9.73 -18.50 -63.68
N GLY A 1039 10.30 -19.05 -62.60
CA GLY A 1039 11.63 -19.68 -62.61
C GLY A 1039 12.79 -18.74 -62.25
N VAL A 1040 12.53 -17.45 -62.03
CA VAL A 1040 13.54 -16.46 -61.64
C VAL A 1040 13.34 -16.05 -60.17
N PRO A 1041 14.37 -16.11 -59.32
CA PRO A 1041 14.34 -15.53 -57.98
C PRO A 1041 14.16 -14.00 -58.00
N VAL A 1042 13.13 -13.53 -57.31
CA VAL A 1042 12.79 -12.10 -57.16
C VAL A 1042 12.25 -11.83 -55.76
N LEU A 1043 12.02 -10.57 -55.42
CA LEU A 1043 11.43 -10.18 -54.14
C LEU A 1043 9.91 -10.03 -54.26
N ALA A 1044 9.21 -10.65 -53.33
CA ALA A 1044 7.85 -10.30 -52.98
C ALA A 1044 7.91 -9.18 -51.94
N GLU A 1045 7.29 -8.04 -52.22
CA GLU A 1045 7.28 -6.89 -51.33
C GLU A 1045 5.83 -6.50 -50.99
N TYR A 1046 5.59 -6.06 -49.75
CA TYR A 1046 4.26 -5.68 -49.28
C TYR A 1046 3.58 -4.61 -50.15
N THR A 1047 4.36 -3.73 -50.78
CA THR A 1047 3.86 -2.77 -51.78
C THR A 1047 4.81 -2.71 -52.97
N VAL A 1048 4.32 -3.09 -54.15
CA VAL A 1048 5.03 -3.00 -55.44
C VAL A 1048 4.25 -2.09 -56.38
N ASP A 1049 4.95 -1.20 -57.09
CA ASP A 1049 4.33 -0.43 -58.17
C ASP A 1049 3.98 -1.37 -59.33
N ASN A 1050 2.68 -1.49 -59.64
CA ASN A 1050 2.14 -2.44 -60.65
C ASN A 1050 2.54 -2.09 -62.10
N GLY A 1051 3.35 -1.05 -62.33
CA GLY A 1051 3.77 -0.63 -63.67
C GLY A 1051 2.63 -0.22 -64.61
N ASN A 1052 1.42 0.00 -64.10
CA ASN A 1052 0.27 0.38 -64.91
C ASN A 1052 0.26 1.91 -65.12
N HIS A 1053 0.16 2.36 -66.38
CA HIS A 1053 0.10 3.79 -66.73
C HIS A 1053 -1.29 4.44 -66.52
N ALA A 1054 -2.16 3.81 -65.73
CA ALA A 1054 -3.51 4.27 -65.46
C ALA A 1054 -3.67 4.45 -63.95
N ASP A 1055 -3.62 5.72 -63.52
CA ASP A 1055 -3.83 6.26 -62.18
C ASP A 1055 -3.01 5.59 -61.05
N ASP A 1056 -2.15 6.37 -60.38
CA ASP A 1056 -1.14 5.97 -59.37
C ASP A 1056 -1.67 5.20 -58.12
N ASP A 1057 -2.94 4.81 -58.08
CA ASP A 1057 -3.62 4.30 -56.90
C ASP A 1057 -3.66 2.75 -56.79
N GLN A 1058 -3.26 1.99 -57.83
CA GLN A 1058 -3.27 0.51 -57.78
C GLN A 1058 -1.86 -0.10 -57.63
N LYS A 1059 -1.32 -0.05 -56.41
CA LYS A 1059 -0.12 -0.84 -56.02
C LYS A 1059 -0.48 -2.32 -55.89
N MET A 1060 0.41 -3.22 -56.34
CA MET A 1060 0.32 -4.64 -56.01
C MET A 1060 0.75 -4.83 -54.56
N GLN A 1061 -0.05 -5.52 -53.76
CA GLN A 1061 0.33 -5.93 -52.41
C GLN A 1061 0.62 -7.43 -52.41
N GLU A 1062 1.87 -7.80 -52.10
CA GLU A 1062 2.26 -9.20 -51.96
C GLU A 1062 2.58 -9.50 -50.50
N LEU A 1063 1.88 -10.49 -49.95
CA LEU A 1063 2.09 -10.95 -48.57
C LEU A 1063 3.14 -12.06 -48.53
N ILE A 1064 3.64 -12.34 -47.32
CA ILE A 1064 4.57 -13.43 -47.01
C ILE A 1064 4.16 -14.79 -47.62
N ASN A 1065 2.86 -15.04 -47.78
CA ASN A 1065 2.31 -16.25 -48.40
C ASN A 1065 2.71 -16.46 -49.88
N GLN A 1066 3.31 -15.46 -50.52
CA GLN A 1066 3.82 -15.55 -51.89
C GLN A 1066 5.33 -15.83 -51.94
N ALA A 1067 6.00 -15.89 -50.79
CA ALA A 1067 7.40 -16.25 -50.67
C ALA A 1067 7.64 -17.72 -51.03
N GLN A 1068 8.87 -18.04 -51.41
CA GLN A 1068 9.28 -19.41 -51.65
C GLN A 1068 9.70 -20.06 -50.33
N ILE A 1069 9.16 -21.23 -50.05
CA ILE A 1069 9.63 -22.12 -48.99
C ILE A 1069 10.91 -22.82 -49.46
N PHE A 1070 11.98 -22.68 -48.69
CA PHE A 1070 13.28 -23.27 -48.93
C PHE A 1070 13.65 -24.29 -47.86
N ASN A 1071 14.55 -25.18 -48.26
CA ASN A 1071 15.29 -26.09 -47.43
C ASN A 1071 16.78 -25.77 -47.54
N LEU A 1072 17.54 -26.26 -46.57
CA LEU A 1072 18.98 -26.06 -46.49
C LEU A 1072 19.66 -27.39 -46.14
N GLU A 1073 20.83 -27.60 -46.74
CA GLU A 1073 21.76 -28.66 -46.36
C GLU A 1073 23.18 -28.09 -46.27
N ASP A 1074 23.96 -28.61 -45.34
CA ASP A 1074 25.40 -28.37 -45.31
C ASP A 1074 26.04 -29.05 -46.55
N THR A 1075 27.07 -28.43 -47.10
CA THR A 1075 27.80 -28.99 -48.26
C THR A 1075 29.32 -28.92 -48.07
N GLU A 1076 30.01 -29.94 -48.58
CA GLU A 1076 31.48 -29.93 -48.72
C GLU A 1076 31.92 -29.21 -50.00
N ASP A 1077 30.98 -28.89 -50.90
CA ASP A 1077 31.28 -28.06 -52.07
C ASP A 1077 31.61 -26.64 -51.62
N PHE A 1078 32.62 -26.04 -52.27
CA PHE A 1078 33.05 -24.69 -51.96
C PHE A 1078 32.29 -23.68 -52.83
N ALA A 1079 31.91 -22.55 -52.23
CA ALA A 1079 31.51 -21.37 -52.98
C ALA A 1079 32.75 -20.72 -53.64
N THR A 1080 33.53 -21.44 -54.47
CA THR A 1080 34.92 -21.11 -54.92
C THR A 1080 35.18 -19.63 -55.17
N SER A 1081 36.32 -18.98 -54.87
CA SER A 1081 37.70 -19.46 -54.70
C SER A 1081 38.35 -19.18 -53.33
N ASN A 1082 38.91 -20.25 -52.76
CA ASN A 1082 39.99 -20.25 -51.76
C ASN A 1082 41.10 -21.16 -52.35
N GLU A 1083 41.99 -20.63 -53.21
CA GLU A 1083 43.31 -21.25 -53.37
C GLU A 1083 44.24 -20.64 -52.32
N GLY A 1084 44.31 -21.33 -51.18
CA GLY A 1084 45.13 -20.90 -50.05
C GLY A 1084 46.59 -20.68 -50.47
N VAL A 1085 47.13 -19.51 -50.10
CA VAL A 1085 48.58 -19.28 -50.09
C VAL A 1085 49.19 -20.24 -49.08
N SER A 1086 49.71 -21.37 -49.56
CA SER A 1086 50.43 -22.31 -48.71
C SER A 1086 51.76 -21.71 -48.29
N THR A 1087 51.96 -21.59 -46.99
CA THR A 1087 53.22 -21.21 -46.36
C THR A 1087 54.31 -22.27 -46.60
N SER A 1088 55.46 -21.82 -47.10
CA SER A 1088 56.79 -22.46 -47.01
C SER A 1088 56.87 -24.00 -47.16
N THR A 1089 56.63 -24.52 -48.37
CA THR A 1089 56.95 -25.92 -48.74
C THR A 1089 58.27 -26.00 -49.55
N VAL A 1090 58.95 -27.15 -49.49
CA VAL A 1090 60.20 -27.43 -50.23
C VAL A 1090 59.95 -27.34 -51.75
N SER A 1091 60.77 -26.58 -52.48
CA SER A 1091 60.60 -26.37 -53.92
C SER A 1091 61.81 -26.88 -54.72
N VAL A 1092 61.56 -27.57 -55.84
CA VAL A 1092 62.59 -28.09 -56.75
C VAL A 1092 62.39 -27.48 -58.15
N ILE A 1093 63.38 -26.73 -58.62
CA ILE A 1093 63.35 -25.98 -59.88
C ILE A 1093 64.40 -26.55 -60.84
N ALA A 1094 64.00 -26.93 -62.06
CA ALA A 1094 64.95 -27.36 -63.09
C ALA A 1094 65.35 -26.21 -64.02
N GLY A 1095 66.64 -26.13 -64.36
CA GLY A 1095 67.22 -25.20 -65.31
C GLY A 1095 68.04 -25.91 -66.39
N GLU A 1096 68.78 -25.17 -67.20
CA GLU A 1096 69.64 -25.73 -68.25
C GLU A 1096 70.87 -26.41 -67.61
N GLY A 1097 70.96 -27.74 -67.73
CA GLY A 1097 72.04 -28.56 -67.14
C GLY A 1097 72.13 -28.55 -65.60
N LYS A 1098 71.10 -28.09 -64.88
CA LYS A 1098 71.11 -27.95 -63.40
C LYS A 1098 69.72 -28.05 -62.77
N ILE A 1099 69.69 -28.28 -61.46
CA ILE A 1099 68.49 -28.16 -60.61
C ILE A 1099 68.81 -27.30 -59.38
N THR A 1100 67.83 -26.53 -58.90
CA THR A 1100 67.91 -25.70 -57.70
C THR A 1100 66.85 -26.14 -56.71
N ILE A 1101 67.23 -26.32 -55.44
CA ILE A 1101 66.35 -26.74 -54.36
C ILE A 1101 66.25 -25.64 -53.33
N GLN A 1102 65.02 -25.28 -52.98
CA GLN A 1102 64.70 -24.22 -52.02
C GLN A 1102 64.00 -24.74 -50.76
N ASN A 1103 64.21 -24.09 -49.62
CA ASN A 1103 63.59 -24.36 -48.32
C ASN A 1103 63.90 -25.75 -47.73
N ALA A 1104 65.10 -26.29 -47.98
CA ALA A 1104 65.52 -27.63 -47.57
C ALA A 1104 66.86 -27.66 -46.80
N ALA A 1105 67.24 -26.58 -46.11
CA ALA A 1105 68.43 -26.56 -45.25
C ALA A 1105 68.35 -27.66 -44.16
N GLY A 1106 69.47 -28.32 -43.90
CA GLY A 1106 69.59 -29.43 -42.97
C GLY A 1106 69.07 -30.77 -43.50
N LYS A 1107 68.34 -30.82 -44.62
CA LYS A 1107 67.80 -32.05 -45.21
C LYS A 1107 68.80 -32.69 -46.19
N THR A 1108 68.77 -34.03 -46.26
CA THR A 1108 69.56 -34.79 -47.24
C THR A 1108 68.79 -34.89 -48.55
N VAL A 1109 69.42 -34.48 -49.64
CA VAL A 1109 68.87 -34.55 -50.99
C VAL A 1109 69.60 -35.61 -51.79
N THR A 1110 68.82 -36.48 -52.44
CA THR A 1110 69.30 -37.45 -53.44
C THR A 1110 68.72 -37.11 -54.81
N VAL A 1111 69.59 -36.95 -55.80
CA VAL A 1111 69.21 -36.73 -57.20
C VAL A 1111 69.55 -37.97 -58.00
N SER A 1112 68.59 -38.53 -58.73
CA SER A 1112 68.77 -39.73 -59.56
C SER A 1112 68.24 -39.52 -60.98
N ASN A 1113 68.79 -40.22 -61.96
CA ASN A 1113 68.21 -40.25 -63.31
C ASN A 1113 66.97 -41.16 -63.39
N ILE A 1114 66.26 -41.16 -64.52
CA ILE A 1114 65.03 -41.96 -64.69
C ILE A 1114 65.25 -43.49 -64.64
N LEU A 1115 66.51 -43.95 -64.71
CA LEU A 1115 66.89 -45.36 -64.57
C LEU A 1115 67.24 -45.73 -63.11
N GLY A 1116 67.08 -44.80 -62.17
CA GLY A 1116 67.35 -45.01 -60.74
C GLY A 1116 68.83 -44.94 -60.36
N GLN A 1117 69.71 -44.44 -61.24
CA GLN A 1117 71.12 -44.23 -60.91
C GLN A 1117 71.30 -42.87 -60.23
N THR A 1118 71.93 -42.88 -59.06
CA THR A 1118 72.19 -41.68 -58.26
C THR A 1118 73.24 -40.78 -58.92
N VAL A 1119 72.87 -39.54 -59.19
CA VAL A 1119 73.73 -38.46 -59.72
C VAL A 1119 74.48 -37.78 -58.58
N THR A 1120 73.80 -37.48 -57.46
CA THR A 1120 74.43 -36.90 -56.26
C THR A 1120 73.59 -37.17 -55.00
N VAL A 1121 74.25 -37.21 -53.84
CA VAL A 1121 73.63 -37.21 -52.50
C VAL A 1121 74.36 -36.17 -51.66
N GLN A 1122 73.62 -35.20 -51.11
CA GLN A 1122 74.21 -34.16 -50.27
C GLN A 1122 73.22 -33.65 -49.22
N THR A 1123 73.69 -33.40 -48.00
CA THR A 1123 72.96 -32.63 -47.00
C THR A 1123 73.15 -31.15 -47.24
N LEU A 1124 72.04 -30.41 -47.38
CA LEU A 1124 72.09 -28.99 -47.70
C LEU A 1124 72.40 -28.17 -46.45
N ASN A 1125 73.34 -27.23 -46.55
CA ASN A 1125 73.67 -26.32 -45.45
C ASN A 1125 72.98 -24.94 -45.60
N SER A 1126 72.11 -24.79 -46.59
CA SER A 1126 71.41 -23.54 -46.95
C SER A 1126 70.07 -23.86 -47.63
N ASP A 1127 69.10 -22.95 -47.52
CA ASP A 1127 67.76 -23.07 -48.11
C ASP A 1127 67.73 -22.74 -49.61
N ASN A 1128 68.87 -22.57 -50.27
CA ASN A 1128 68.95 -22.42 -51.72
C ASN A 1128 70.26 -23.02 -52.24
N VAL A 1129 70.18 -24.23 -52.81
CA VAL A 1129 71.36 -24.96 -53.29
C VAL A 1129 71.12 -25.49 -54.70
N THR A 1130 72.14 -25.39 -55.55
CA THR A 1130 72.07 -25.78 -56.97
C THR A 1130 73.03 -26.93 -57.27
N PHE A 1131 72.54 -27.92 -58.01
CA PHE A 1131 73.29 -29.10 -58.47
C PHE A 1131 73.35 -29.14 -60.00
N SER A 1132 74.47 -29.60 -60.56
CA SER A 1132 74.51 -29.99 -61.97
C SER A 1132 73.73 -31.28 -62.19
N ALA A 1133 72.92 -31.33 -63.25
CA ALA A 1133 72.10 -32.48 -63.59
C ALA A 1133 72.08 -32.69 -65.11
N PRO A 1134 72.12 -33.94 -65.60
CA PRO A 1134 72.05 -34.22 -67.04
C PRO A 1134 70.69 -33.83 -67.63
N ALA A 1135 70.67 -33.40 -68.89
CA ALA A 1135 69.44 -33.08 -69.62
C ALA A 1135 68.51 -34.31 -69.68
N GLY A 1136 67.21 -34.10 -69.40
CA GLY A 1136 66.21 -35.15 -69.28
C GLY A 1136 65.49 -35.15 -67.91
N ILE A 1137 64.74 -36.22 -67.62
CA ILE A 1137 63.99 -36.35 -66.36
C ILE A 1137 64.93 -36.83 -65.26
N VAL A 1138 65.02 -36.04 -64.18
CA VAL A 1138 65.67 -36.41 -62.93
C VAL A 1138 64.64 -36.52 -61.81
N VAL A 1139 64.91 -37.40 -60.86
CA VAL A 1139 64.10 -37.60 -59.64
C VAL A 1139 64.89 -37.05 -58.47
N VAL A 1140 64.28 -36.12 -57.74
CA VAL A 1140 64.87 -35.44 -56.57
C VAL A 1140 64.10 -35.88 -55.34
N ALA A 1141 64.76 -36.64 -54.47
CA ALA A 1141 64.23 -37.04 -53.17
C ALA A 1141 64.85 -36.17 -52.08
N VAL A 1142 64.02 -35.52 -51.28
CA VAL A 1142 64.43 -34.72 -50.11
C VAL A 1142 63.97 -35.47 -48.87
N ASP A 1143 64.85 -35.60 -47.88
CA ASP A 1143 64.54 -36.32 -46.64
C ASP A 1143 63.28 -35.76 -45.95
N GLY A 1144 62.33 -36.67 -45.64
CA GLY A 1144 61.02 -36.31 -45.10
C GLY A 1144 59.98 -35.76 -46.10
N GLU A 1145 60.28 -35.66 -47.40
CA GLU A 1145 59.36 -35.20 -48.45
C GLU A 1145 59.12 -36.26 -49.53
N SER A 1146 58.03 -36.11 -50.29
CA SER A 1146 57.78 -36.95 -51.48
C SER A 1146 58.77 -36.62 -52.59
N ALA A 1147 59.26 -37.64 -53.31
CA ALA A 1147 60.22 -37.44 -54.41
C ALA A 1147 59.58 -36.69 -55.59
N VAL A 1148 60.27 -35.65 -56.08
CA VAL A 1148 59.82 -34.77 -57.17
C VAL A 1148 60.52 -35.15 -58.47
N LYS A 1149 59.75 -35.27 -59.57
CA LYS A 1149 60.32 -35.45 -60.92
C LYS A 1149 60.51 -34.06 -61.56
N ALA A 1150 61.73 -33.75 -61.96
CA ALA A 1150 62.07 -32.47 -62.59
C ALA A 1150 62.65 -32.69 -64.00
N ILE A 1151 62.30 -31.82 -64.95
CA ILE A 1151 62.78 -31.91 -66.34
C ILE A 1151 63.89 -30.88 -66.55
N VAL A 1152 65.13 -31.35 -66.62
CA VAL A 1152 66.32 -30.53 -66.87
C VAL A 1152 66.45 -30.32 -68.37
N LYS A 1153 66.52 -29.06 -68.80
CA LYS A 1153 66.62 -28.69 -70.22
C LYS A 1153 68.04 -28.88 -70.75
#